data_AF-A0A1X6MM30-F1
#
_entry.id   AF-A0A1X6MM30-F1
#
_cell.length_a   1.000
_cell.length_b   1.000
_cell.length_c   1.000
_cell.angle_alpha   90.00
_cell.angle_beta   90.00
_cell.angle_gamma   90.00
#
_symmetry.space_group_name_H-M   'P 1'
#
loop_
_entity.id
_entity.type
_entity.pdbx_description
1 polymer ?
#
loop_
_entity_poly.entity_id
_entity_poly.type
_entity_poly.pdbx_seq_one_letter_code
_entity_poly.pdbx_strand_id
1 'polypeptide(L)'
;MPSLTLPPVPRRVIPSPTKEDLDYADLAIIDFSKVHTEEGRAQLAVEVRDALSVHGFFYIINHGLNQNENDRIFDIADVPFNSVQDEEKRLYASDMKGAGSYQGYKMRSLWHIDNGVRDQLEHYNINHDVSRKRHPKPVEPLIPEIESFIKFNHFHVLNNILRLLARGMELPEDTFVKEHDFNVQGESYEHDSYPRTDEDEEKSKNVWLKGHTDIGSVTILWSQPVSALQILCKDEKWRWIKHIDNALVINSGDAMDFLSGGFYKGTIHRVVQPPQDQRGLTRLGIFYFAMPHDEVKLVPHLESPVLQRVGVKRRCSDDQAPTMRSWRQGRVRGYGFVPLRKREDGHEEELNRTLTRVEITAIAWGVNIASGIINTVGTKGIGAMSSLNVWWTLGGTFVLVITLLVKAPMKNTADFVFTDYQNFTGWSNRGFVVLLGFLQAVYSLEGCETAAQVAEEAQRAEILAPLAVVGSVVGSWLIGLAYMLALLFSVQSIARVQETTYALPITQLFYDAVGQRLTLMCVSVIAIAQFMAAVTGFTASSRLFYALGRDNAFPMKERFMRLNRFQAPYWGVWLSVLVGCVISCAYIGSVVAFNAILSSAAIAVMLSYLQPILIRVFWPSTSLPELGPFHLGRWSWAVNFASFLFSVFICVLFILPTSYPVNALNMNYAIVAIGGVIILFPSRHLPSTSNKWNQEKLIDLDLLCEAYDVSNTVGFATGPEYSSRPDCALTGMERVEQQRWHLQSESADLMGDHIVLLQAPDGL
;
A
#
# COMPACT_ATOMS: atom_id res chain seq x y z
N MET A 1 58.89 -11.43 -32.94
CA MET A 1 57.53 -10.91 -32.74
C MET A 1 56.61 -12.12 -32.56
N PRO A 2 55.88 -12.26 -31.45
CA PRO A 2 54.92 -13.34 -31.34
C PRO A 2 53.84 -13.16 -32.41
N SER A 3 53.53 -14.25 -33.11
CA SER A 3 52.48 -14.37 -34.12
C SER A 3 51.15 -13.76 -33.64
N LEU A 4 50.62 -12.77 -34.38
CA LEU A 4 49.26 -12.19 -34.23
C LEU A 4 48.18 -13.16 -34.72
N THR A 5 48.20 -14.40 -34.24
CA THR A 5 47.10 -15.34 -34.49
C THR A 5 46.04 -15.09 -33.43
N LEU A 6 44.91 -14.50 -33.85
CA LEU A 6 43.73 -14.34 -33.00
C LEU A 6 43.31 -15.71 -32.43
N PRO A 7 42.83 -15.76 -31.17
CA PRO A 7 42.36 -17.00 -30.58
C PRO A 7 41.20 -17.60 -31.40
N PRO A 8 41.20 -18.92 -31.65
CA PRO A 8 40.13 -19.55 -32.42
C PRO A 8 38.81 -19.45 -31.67
N VAL A 9 37.73 -19.13 -32.38
CA VAL A 9 36.35 -19.09 -31.85
C VAL A 9 35.42 -19.76 -32.84
N PRO A 10 34.45 -20.56 -32.36
CA PRO A 10 33.43 -21.15 -33.22
C PRO A 10 32.64 -20.09 -33.99
N ARG A 11 32.46 -20.30 -35.29
CA ARG A 11 31.65 -19.41 -36.13
C ARG A 11 30.17 -19.64 -35.83
N ARG A 12 29.45 -18.57 -35.48
CA ARG A 12 28.00 -18.61 -35.24
C ARG A 12 27.26 -18.73 -36.57
N VAL A 13 26.18 -19.51 -36.57
CA VAL A 13 25.24 -19.55 -37.71
C VAL A 13 24.33 -18.33 -37.61
N ILE A 14 24.45 -17.42 -38.57
CA ILE A 14 23.66 -16.19 -38.61
C ILE A 14 22.24 -16.51 -39.15
N PRO A 15 21.17 -16.25 -38.39
CA PRO A 15 19.80 -16.41 -38.88
C PRO A 15 19.50 -15.50 -40.07
N SER A 16 18.63 -15.93 -40.98
CA SER A 16 18.10 -15.04 -42.02
C SER A 16 17.14 -14.02 -41.41
N PRO A 17 17.11 -12.76 -41.90
CA PRO A 17 16.07 -11.79 -41.54
C PRO A 17 14.66 -12.34 -41.86
N THR A 18 13.67 -11.92 -41.08
CA THR A 18 12.27 -12.33 -41.30
C THR A 18 11.75 -11.85 -42.66
N LYS A 19 10.89 -12.66 -43.26
CA LYS A 19 10.14 -12.36 -44.49
C LYS A 19 8.70 -11.92 -44.21
N GLU A 20 8.26 -12.00 -42.95
CA GLU A 20 6.94 -11.54 -42.54
C GLU A 20 6.83 -10.02 -42.64
N ASP A 21 5.64 -9.52 -43.00
CA ASP A 21 5.35 -8.09 -43.05
C ASP A 21 4.96 -7.59 -41.65
N LEU A 22 5.87 -6.85 -41.01
CA LEU A 22 5.72 -6.36 -39.64
C LEU A 22 5.52 -4.84 -39.62
N ASP A 23 4.74 -4.33 -38.66
CA ASP A 23 4.58 -2.89 -38.43
C ASP A 23 5.84 -2.30 -37.78
N TYR A 24 6.77 -1.82 -38.61
CA TYR A 24 8.05 -1.27 -38.17
C TYR A 24 7.95 0.20 -37.74
N ALA A 25 8.74 0.58 -36.74
CA ALA A 25 8.95 1.98 -36.41
C ALA A 25 9.85 2.66 -37.45
N ASP A 26 9.46 3.84 -37.93
CA ASP A 26 10.23 4.64 -38.88
C ASP A 26 11.34 5.42 -38.16
N LEU A 27 12.39 4.70 -37.77
CA LEU A 27 13.51 5.30 -37.04
C LEU A 27 14.50 6.00 -37.98
N ALA A 28 14.97 7.17 -37.56
CA ALA A 28 16.02 7.90 -38.28
C ALA A 28 17.31 7.09 -38.38
N ILE A 29 18.03 7.23 -39.50
CA ILE A 29 19.34 6.62 -39.73
C ILE A 29 20.40 7.73 -39.68
N ILE A 30 21.29 7.65 -38.68
CA ILE A 30 22.33 8.62 -38.40
C ILE A 30 23.66 8.11 -38.96
N ASP A 31 24.24 8.84 -39.90
CA ASP A 31 25.48 8.46 -40.59
C ASP A 31 26.71 9.00 -39.84
N PHE A 32 27.41 8.11 -39.13
CA PHE A 32 28.56 8.48 -38.31
C PHE A 32 29.80 8.87 -39.12
N SER A 33 29.83 8.63 -40.43
CA SER A 33 30.93 9.15 -41.27
C SER A 33 31.06 10.68 -41.24
N LYS A 34 29.97 11.39 -40.88
CA LYS A 34 29.91 12.86 -40.81
C LYS A 34 30.35 13.43 -39.45
N VAL A 35 30.43 12.61 -38.41
CA VAL A 35 30.60 13.07 -37.01
C VAL A 35 31.97 13.71 -36.71
N HIS A 36 32.94 13.52 -37.60
CA HIS A 36 34.29 14.06 -37.44
C HIS A 36 34.42 15.53 -37.86
N THR A 37 33.45 16.08 -38.58
CA THR A 37 33.43 17.50 -38.99
C THR A 37 32.52 18.32 -38.08
N GLU A 38 32.80 19.62 -37.98
CA GLU A 38 32.00 20.55 -37.16
C GLU A 38 30.58 20.71 -37.73
N GLU A 39 30.49 20.90 -39.04
CA GLU A 39 29.24 21.01 -39.78
C GLU A 39 28.43 19.72 -39.67
N GLY A 40 29.09 18.56 -39.79
CA GLY A 40 28.46 17.27 -39.60
C GLY A 40 27.93 17.08 -38.19
N ARG A 41 28.69 17.41 -37.13
CA ARG A 41 28.18 17.34 -35.75
C ARG A 41 26.99 18.27 -35.52
N ALA A 42 27.01 19.48 -36.07
CA ALA A 42 25.90 20.42 -35.96
C ALA A 42 24.63 19.85 -36.62
N GLN A 43 24.75 19.26 -37.81
CA GLN A 43 23.63 18.62 -38.49
C GLN A 43 23.11 17.40 -37.70
N LEU A 44 24.00 16.46 -37.36
CA LEU A 44 23.62 15.22 -36.69
C LEU A 44 23.01 15.47 -35.30
N ALA A 45 23.41 16.54 -34.59
CA ALA A 45 22.83 16.87 -33.29
C ALA A 45 21.34 17.20 -33.40
N VAL A 46 20.93 17.87 -34.47
CA VAL A 46 19.50 18.16 -34.76
C VAL A 46 18.76 16.87 -35.09
N GLU A 47 19.33 16.03 -35.97
CA GLU A 47 18.72 14.75 -36.36
C GLU A 47 18.53 13.81 -35.17
N VAL A 48 19.55 13.68 -34.31
CA VAL A 48 19.51 12.86 -33.10
C VAL A 48 18.48 13.41 -32.10
N ARG A 49 18.46 14.72 -31.87
CA ARG A 49 17.49 15.37 -30.98
C ARG A 49 16.07 15.08 -31.43
N ASP A 50 15.79 15.24 -32.72
CA ASP A 50 14.45 15.05 -33.27
C ASP A 50 14.06 13.56 -33.25
N ALA A 51 14.99 12.66 -33.58
CA ALA A 51 14.74 11.22 -33.52
C ALA A 51 14.40 10.74 -32.10
N LEU A 52 15.15 11.18 -31.08
CA LEU A 52 14.85 10.87 -29.69
C LEU A 52 13.55 11.53 -29.22
N SER A 53 13.25 12.72 -29.73
CA SER A 53 11.99 13.40 -29.41
C SER A 53 10.78 12.68 -30.00
N VAL A 54 10.88 12.08 -31.18
CA VAL A 54 9.75 11.43 -31.88
C VAL A 54 9.58 9.97 -31.43
N HIS A 55 10.62 9.16 -31.56
CA HIS A 55 10.58 7.71 -31.33
C HIS A 55 11.40 7.26 -30.12
N GLY A 56 12.31 8.10 -29.61
CA GLY A 56 13.24 7.73 -28.53
C GLY A 56 14.29 6.69 -28.93
N PHE A 57 14.33 6.33 -30.21
CA PHE A 57 15.24 5.38 -30.82
C PHE A 57 15.73 5.90 -32.17
N PHE A 58 16.95 5.52 -32.57
CA PHE A 58 17.49 5.77 -33.91
C PHE A 58 18.54 4.72 -34.29
N TYR A 59 18.86 4.62 -35.58
CA TYR A 59 19.96 3.79 -36.05
C TYR A 59 21.24 4.59 -36.23
N ILE A 60 22.39 3.95 -36.03
CA ILE A 60 23.69 4.44 -36.49
C ILE A 60 24.25 3.48 -37.54
N ILE A 61 24.76 4.04 -38.63
CA ILE A 61 25.56 3.33 -39.65
C ILE A 61 26.93 4.00 -39.79
N ASN A 62 27.87 3.32 -40.47
CA ASN A 62 29.22 3.81 -40.70
C ASN A 62 29.96 4.21 -39.39
N HIS A 63 29.76 3.44 -38.33
CA HIS A 63 30.35 3.66 -36.99
C HIS A 63 31.85 3.35 -36.91
N GLY A 64 32.41 2.66 -37.91
CA GLY A 64 33.85 2.42 -38.04
C GLY A 64 34.25 0.96 -38.16
N LEU A 65 33.39 0.00 -37.76
CA LEU A 65 33.63 -1.42 -38.00
C LEU A 65 32.92 -1.89 -39.27
N ASN A 66 33.54 -2.84 -39.98
CA ASN A 66 32.92 -3.52 -41.11
C ASN A 66 32.16 -4.78 -40.68
N GLN A 67 31.39 -5.38 -41.60
CA GLN A 67 30.55 -6.54 -41.29
C GLN A 67 31.36 -7.77 -40.81
N ASN A 68 32.57 -8.00 -41.31
CA ASN A 68 33.39 -9.15 -40.86
C ASN A 68 33.86 -8.98 -39.41
N GLU A 69 34.22 -7.75 -39.02
CA GLU A 69 34.57 -7.41 -37.64
C GLU A 69 33.35 -7.56 -36.72
N ASN A 70 32.18 -7.09 -37.17
CA ASN A 70 30.92 -7.27 -36.45
C ASN A 70 30.58 -8.75 -36.25
N ASP A 71 30.68 -9.57 -37.30
CA ASP A 71 30.41 -11.01 -37.18
C ASP A 71 31.39 -11.69 -36.21
N ARG A 72 32.67 -11.28 -36.20
CA ARG A 72 33.69 -11.77 -35.26
C ARG A 72 33.29 -11.46 -33.81
N ILE A 73 32.73 -10.28 -33.56
CA ILE A 73 32.21 -9.88 -32.25
C ILE A 73 31.03 -10.76 -31.84
N PHE A 74 30.09 -11.03 -32.75
CA PHE A 74 28.99 -11.96 -32.49
C PHE A 74 29.44 -13.40 -32.24
N ASP A 75 30.51 -13.87 -32.90
CA ASP A 75 31.11 -15.17 -32.60
C ASP A 75 31.65 -15.21 -31.17
N ILE A 76 32.32 -14.15 -30.72
CA ILE A 76 32.86 -14.02 -29.35
C ILE A 76 31.71 -13.98 -28.33
N ALA A 77 30.68 -13.18 -28.58
CA ALA A 77 29.54 -13.01 -27.69
C ALA A 77 28.70 -14.29 -27.52
N ASP A 78 28.81 -15.25 -28.44
CA ASP A 78 28.14 -16.56 -28.37
C ASP A 78 28.86 -17.54 -27.42
N VAL A 79 30.16 -17.34 -27.17
CA VAL A 79 31.02 -18.24 -26.37
C VAL A 79 30.53 -18.40 -24.92
N PRO A 80 30.20 -17.33 -24.15
CA PRO A 80 29.70 -17.46 -22.78
C PRO A 80 28.47 -18.36 -22.65
N PHE A 81 27.66 -18.44 -23.70
CA PHE A 81 26.38 -19.13 -23.70
C PHE A 81 26.52 -20.60 -24.14
N ASN A 82 27.24 -20.83 -25.24
CA ASN A 82 27.32 -22.13 -25.89
C ASN A 82 28.58 -22.93 -25.57
N SER A 83 29.64 -22.29 -25.08
CA SER A 83 30.93 -22.96 -24.79
C SER A 83 31.23 -23.12 -23.29
N VAL A 84 30.49 -22.43 -22.42
CA VAL A 84 30.65 -22.52 -20.96
C VAL A 84 29.63 -23.50 -20.37
N GLN A 85 30.08 -24.43 -19.53
CA GLN A 85 29.21 -25.41 -18.88
C GLN A 85 28.41 -24.76 -17.74
N ASP A 86 27.18 -25.24 -17.49
CA ASP A 86 26.27 -24.68 -16.49
C ASP A 86 26.89 -24.64 -15.07
N GLU A 87 27.69 -25.64 -14.69
CA GLU A 87 28.41 -25.65 -13.41
C GLU A 87 29.39 -24.48 -13.29
N GLU A 88 30.10 -24.15 -14.37
CA GLU A 88 31.02 -23.04 -14.41
C GLU A 88 30.27 -21.70 -14.45
N LYS A 89 29.15 -21.60 -15.20
CA LYS A 89 28.30 -20.40 -15.22
C LYS A 89 27.86 -19.99 -13.80
N ARG A 90 27.48 -20.96 -12.96
CA ARG A 90 27.05 -20.73 -11.56
C ARG A 90 28.15 -20.10 -10.69
N LEU A 91 29.44 -20.37 -10.94
CA LEU A 91 30.56 -19.76 -10.20
C LEU A 91 30.68 -18.26 -10.45
N TYR A 92 30.21 -17.81 -11.61
CA TYR A 92 30.25 -16.43 -12.04
C TYR A 92 28.87 -15.78 -12.03
N ALA A 93 27.91 -16.31 -11.25
CA ALA A 93 26.56 -15.75 -11.16
C ALA A 93 26.56 -14.31 -10.62
N SER A 94 25.70 -13.47 -11.19
CA SER A 94 25.52 -12.07 -10.78
C SER A 94 24.81 -11.96 -9.43
N ASP A 95 25.29 -11.07 -8.55
CA ASP A 95 24.63 -10.76 -7.27
C ASP A 95 23.66 -9.58 -7.42
N MET A 96 22.51 -9.87 -8.02
CA MET A 96 21.49 -8.86 -8.31
C MET A 96 20.69 -8.44 -7.08
N LYS A 97 20.37 -9.37 -6.17
CA LYS A 97 19.57 -9.07 -4.96
C LYS A 97 20.42 -8.47 -3.83
N GLY A 98 21.62 -8.98 -3.60
CA GLY A 98 22.52 -8.50 -2.56
C GLY A 98 23.21 -7.23 -2.99
N ALA A 99 24.17 -7.34 -3.89
CA ALA A 99 25.00 -6.22 -4.36
C ALA A 99 24.27 -5.24 -5.29
N GLY A 100 23.18 -5.65 -5.95
CA GLY A 100 22.51 -4.81 -6.94
C GLY A 100 23.34 -4.62 -8.21
N SER A 101 24.10 -5.65 -8.61
CA SER A 101 24.97 -5.64 -9.78
C SER A 101 24.55 -6.74 -10.75
N TYR A 102 24.56 -6.44 -12.05
CA TYR A 102 24.36 -7.44 -13.09
C TYR A 102 25.66 -8.19 -13.44
N GLN A 103 26.83 -7.79 -12.93
CA GLN A 103 28.13 -8.34 -13.34
C GLN A 103 28.21 -9.86 -13.15
N GLY A 104 28.49 -10.60 -14.22
CA GLY A 104 28.48 -12.06 -14.26
C GLY A 104 27.25 -12.65 -14.97
N TYR A 105 26.88 -13.88 -14.64
CA TYR A 105 25.73 -14.56 -15.24
C TYR A 105 24.41 -14.25 -14.54
N LYS A 106 23.42 -13.78 -15.32
CA LYS A 106 22.02 -13.92 -14.93
C LYS A 106 21.47 -15.18 -15.58
N MET A 107 21.23 -16.21 -14.77
CA MET A 107 20.70 -17.50 -15.23
C MET A 107 19.25 -17.38 -15.71
N ARG A 108 18.83 -18.30 -16.58
CA ARG A 108 17.43 -18.46 -17.02
C ARG A 108 16.49 -18.70 -15.82
N SER A 109 15.21 -18.38 -16.02
CA SER A 109 14.12 -18.61 -15.04
C SER A 109 14.31 -17.87 -13.70
N LEU A 110 14.97 -16.71 -13.74
CA LEU A 110 15.24 -15.89 -12.57
C LEU A 110 14.17 -14.80 -12.36
N TRP A 111 13.74 -14.16 -13.43
CA TRP A 111 12.74 -13.10 -13.43
C TRP A 111 11.34 -13.63 -13.69
N HIS A 112 10.38 -12.98 -13.05
CA HIS A 112 8.96 -13.16 -13.31
C HIS A 112 8.55 -12.38 -14.57
N ILE A 113 7.90 -13.07 -15.50
CA ILE A 113 7.22 -12.44 -16.63
C ILE A 113 5.77 -12.25 -16.23
N ASP A 114 4.84 -13.11 -16.63
CA ASP A 114 3.40 -12.98 -16.36
C ASP A 114 2.76 -14.34 -16.08
N ASN A 115 1.64 -14.39 -15.35
CA ASN A 115 0.85 -15.60 -15.07
C ASN A 115 1.69 -16.81 -14.59
N GLY A 116 2.70 -16.58 -13.75
CA GLY A 116 3.58 -17.62 -13.21
C GLY A 116 4.71 -18.06 -14.16
N VAL A 117 4.76 -17.54 -15.40
CA VAL A 117 5.85 -17.79 -16.35
C VAL A 117 7.10 -17.05 -15.90
N ARG A 118 8.25 -17.73 -15.99
CA ARG A 118 9.56 -17.14 -15.77
C ARG A 118 10.29 -16.92 -17.08
N ASP A 119 11.23 -15.99 -17.05
CA ASP A 119 11.99 -15.64 -18.23
C ASP A 119 12.90 -16.81 -18.71
N GLN A 120 13.22 -16.84 -20.00
CA GLN A 120 14.22 -17.76 -20.58
C GLN A 120 15.45 -16.99 -21.09
N LEU A 121 15.74 -15.85 -20.47
CA LEU A 121 16.83 -14.95 -20.81
C LEU A 121 18.07 -15.35 -20.02
N GLU A 122 19.21 -15.46 -20.68
CA GLU A 122 20.51 -15.68 -20.04
C GLU A 122 21.42 -14.50 -20.37
N HIS A 123 22.06 -13.92 -19.37
CA HIS A 123 22.95 -12.78 -19.59
C HIS A 123 24.35 -13.14 -19.15
N TYR A 124 25.34 -12.57 -19.83
CA TYR A 124 26.72 -12.55 -19.36
C TYR A 124 27.26 -11.12 -19.40
N ASN A 125 27.56 -10.58 -18.24
CA ASN A 125 27.68 -9.15 -18.03
C ASN A 125 29.10 -8.78 -17.60
N ILE A 126 29.80 -8.04 -18.46
CA ILE A 126 31.23 -7.71 -18.29
C ILE A 126 31.41 -6.22 -18.02
N ASN A 127 32.03 -5.88 -16.90
CA ASN A 127 32.38 -4.50 -16.56
C ASN A 127 33.42 -3.92 -17.54
N HIS A 128 33.46 -2.59 -17.74
CA HIS A 128 34.49 -1.97 -18.57
C HIS A 128 35.92 -2.28 -18.09
N ASP A 129 36.10 -2.44 -16.77
CA ASP A 129 37.31 -3.01 -16.19
C ASP A 129 37.18 -4.54 -16.21
N VAL A 130 37.63 -5.13 -17.31
CA VAL A 130 37.66 -6.58 -17.54
C VAL A 130 38.58 -7.31 -16.56
N SER A 131 39.48 -6.61 -15.85
CA SER A 131 40.38 -7.24 -14.87
C SER A 131 39.75 -7.44 -13.50
N ARG A 132 38.63 -6.77 -13.23
CA ARG A 132 37.99 -6.71 -11.91
C ARG A 132 37.50 -8.06 -11.39
N LYS A 133 37.16 -9.00 -12.29
CA LYS A 133 36.76 -10.36 -11.97
C LYS A 133 37.40 -11.33 -12.95
N ARG A 134 37.59 -12.58 -12.51
CA ARG A 134 37.95 -13.66 -13.43
C ARG A 134 36.77 -14.01 -14.34
N HIS A 135 37.08 -14.56 -15.50
CA HIS A 135 36.12 -14.97 -16.51
C HIS A 135 36.11 -16.49 -16.67
N PRO A 136 35.04 -17.08 -17.21
CA PRO A 136 35.02 -18.50 -17.54
C PRO A 136 36.16 -18.90 -18.48
N LYS A 137 36.69 -20.11 -18.33
CA LYS A 137 37.85 -20.58 -19.11
C LYS A 137 37.72 -20.42 -20.62
N PRO A 138 36.54 -20.66 -21.26
CA PRO A 138 36.38 -20.42 -22.69
C PRO A 138 36.45 -18.95 -23.09
N VAL A 139 36.15 -18.02 -22.16
CA VAL A 139 36.12 -16.57 -22.40
C VAL A 139 37.48 -15.93 -22.13
N GLU A 140 38.29 -16.47 -21.20
CA GLU A 140 39.60 -15.92 -20.81
C GLU A 140 40.54 -15.58 -22.00
N PRO A 141 40.67 -16.41 -23.05
CA PRO A 141 41.53 -16.08 -24.19
C PRO A 141 41.04 -14.90 -25.03
N LEU A 142 39.75 -14.57 -24.94
CA LEU A 142 39.05 -13.57 -25.75
C LEU A 142 39.01 -12.19 -25.10
N ILE A 143 39.45 -12.07 -23.84
CA ILE A 143 39.41 -10.83 -23.06
C ILE A 143 40.08 -9.64 -23.78
N PRO A 144 41.23 -9.76 -24.47
CA PRO A 144 41.80 -8.64 -25.20
C PRO A 144 40.91 -8.12 -26.34
N GLU A 145 40.20 -9.00 -27.05
CA GLU A 145 39.25 -8.62 -28.10
C GLU A 145 37.99 -7.97 -27.49
N ILE A 146 37.48 -8.52 -26.39
CA ILE A 146 36.34 -7.96 -25.64
C ILE A 146 36.70 -6.56 -25.11
N GLU A 147 37.88 -6.38 -24.51
CA GLU A 147 38.34 -5.08 -24.01
C GLU A 147 38.45 -4.05 -25.15
N SER A 148 38.99 -4.45 -26.30
CA SER A 148 39.08 -3.59 -27.48
C SER A 148 37.69 -3.18 -27.97
N PHE A 149 36.73 -4.10 -27.96
CA PHE A 149 35.34 -3.84 -28.35
C PHE A 149 34.61 -2.91 -27.37
N ILE A 150 34.80 -3.10 -26.06
CA ILE A 150 34.27 -2.19 -25.02
C ILE A 150 34.83 -0.78 -25.23
N LYS A 151 36.14 -0.64 -25.48
CA LYS A 151 36.78 0.66 -25.78
C LYS A 151 36.25 1.27 -27.08
N PHE A 152 35.99 0.46 -28.10
CA PHE A 152 35.37 0.94 -29.35
C PHE A 152 33.99 1.55 -29.09
N ASN A 153 33.11 0.81 -28.43
CA ASN A 153 31.77 1.31 -28.08
C ASN A 153 31.85 2.59 -27.24
N HIS A 154 32.79 2.68 -26.30
CA HIS A 154 32.94 3.84 -25.45
C HIS A 154 33.48 5.07 -26.20
N PHE A 155 34.66 4.94 -26.82
CA PHE A 155 35.38 6.09 -27.35
C PHE A 155 34.92 6.51 -28.74
N HIS A 156 34.50 5.57 -29.59
CA HIS A 156 34.16 5.83 -30.99
C HIS A 156 32.64 5.96 -31.22
N VAL A 157 31.82 5.34 -30.37
CA VAL A 157 30.35 5.40 -30.50
C VAL A 157 29.75 6.31 -29.42
N LEU A 158 29.82 5.92 -28.14
CA LEU A 158 29.18 6.62 -27.03
C LEU A 158 29.60 8.08 -26.93
N ASN A 159 30.91 8.37 -26.90
CA ASN A 159 31.38 9.75 -26.75
C ASN A 159 30.85 10.67 -27.84
N ASN A 160 30.72 10.17 -29.06
CA ASN A 160 30.13 10.93 -30.16
C ASN A 160 28.63 11.16 -29.93
N ILE A 161 27.88 10.14 -29.52
CA ILE A 161 26.46 10.29 -29.14
C ILE A 161 26.30 11.35 -28.03
N LEU A 162 27.08 11.24 -26.95
CA LEU A 162 27.01 12.15 -25.80
C LEU A 162 27.28 13.61 -26.20
N ARG A 163 28.23 13.85 -27.12
CA ARG A 163 28.48 15.18 -27.68
C ARG A 163 27.30 15.72 -28.49
N LEU A 164 26.68 14.87 -29.31
CA LEU A 164 25.49 15.25 -30.08
C LEU A 164 24.30 15.56 -29.16
N LEU A 165 24.11 14.79 -28.08
CA LEU A 165 23.06 15.03 -27.08
C LEU A 165 23.27 16.36 -26.34
N ALA A 166 24.51 16.63 -25.89
CA ALA A 166 24.86 17.88 -25.24
C ALA A 166 24.62 19.08 -26.18
N ARG A 167 25.03 18.99 -27.45
CA ARG A 167 24.74 20.01 -28.47
C ARG A 167 23.24 20.21 -28.69
N GLY A 168 22.45 19.14 -28.76
CA GLY A 168 21.00 19.24 -28.91
C GLY A 168 20.31 19.93 -27.73
N MET A 169 20.97 19.97 -26.57
CA MET A 169 20.58 20.75 -25.38
C MET A 169 21.27 22.12 -25.28
N GLU A 170 22.05 22.52 -26.28
CA GLU A 170 22.86 23.74 -26.28
C GLU A 170 23.83 23.82 -25.08
N LEU A 171 24.29 22.67 -24.62
CA LEU A 171 25.34 22.54 -23.61
C LEU A 171 26.72 22.42 -24.29
N PRO A 172 27.82 22.69 -23.55
CA PRO A 172 29.16 22.32 -24.01
C PRO A 172 29.22 20.83 -24.38
N GLU A 173 29.85 20.50 -25.51
CA GLU A 173 29.87 19.13 -26.05
C GLU A 173 30.35 18.06 -25.09
N ASP A 174 31.38 18.37 -24.31
CA ASP A 174 31.98 17.39 -23.40
C ASP A 174 31.25 17.30 -22.05
N THR A 175 30.11 17.98 -21.86
CA THR A 175 29.35 17.93 -20.59
C THR A 175 29.04 16.49 -20.19
N PHE A 176 28.34 15.74 -21.04
CA PHE A 176 28.02 14.35 -20.73
C PHE A 176 29.23 13.42 -20.84
N VAL A 177 30.19 13.71 -21.73
CA VAL A 177 31.42 12.90 -21.86
C VAL A 177 32.20 12.86 -20.53
N LYS A 178 32.30 14.01 -19.84
CA LYS A 178 32.99 14.11 -18.56
C LYS A 178 32.33 13.28 -17.45
N GLU A 179 31.02 13.12 -17.50
CA GLU A 179 30.26 12.30 -16.57
C GLU A 179 30.33 10.80 -16.87
N HIS A 180 30.93 10.43 -18.00
CA HIS A 180 31.07 9.06 -18.49
C HIS A 180 32.54 8.67 -18.75
N ASP A 181 33.52 9.29 -18.10
CA ASP A 181 34.94 8.87 -18.19
C ASP A 181 35.13 7.35 -17.97
N PHE A 182 35.80 6.70 -18.91
CA PHE A 182 36.08 5.26 -18.95
C PHE A 182 36.79 4.71 -17.73
N ASN A 183 37.66 5.50 -17.09
CA ASN A 183 38.51 5.03 -16.00
C ASN A 183 37.85 5.15 -14.63
N VAL A 184 36.67 5.75 -14.56
CA VAL A 184 35.92 5.93 -13.32
C VAL A 184 34.93 4.78 -13.15
N GLN A 185 34.76 4.33 -11.92
CA GLN A 185 33.91 3.19 -11.60
C GLN A 185 32.47 3.33 -12.15
N GLY A 186 32.05 2.34 -12.94
CA GLY A 186 30.72 2.22 -13.57
C GLY A 186 30.46 0.78 -14.05
N GLU A 187 29.28 0.48 -14.62
CA GLU A 187 28.94 -0.87 -15.08
C GLU A 187 28.20 -0.88 -16.45
N SER A 188 28.56 -1.78 -17.37
CA SER A 188 27.97 -2.00 -18.71
C SER A 188 27.93 -3.51 -19.02
N TYR A 189 27.05 -4.02 -19.89
CA TYR A 189 26.56 -5.42 -19.82
C TYR A 189 26.00 -6.01 -21.15
N GLU A 190 25.99 -7.35 -21.36
CA GLU A 190 25.52 -8.07 -22.58
C GLU A 190 24.43 -9.15 -22.30
N HIS A 191 23.61 -9.56 -23.29
CA HIS A 191 22.40 -10.39 -23.06
C HIS A 191 21.96 -11.31 -24.23
N ASP A 192 21.65 -12.58 -23.96
CA ASP A 192 21.04 -13.56 -24.89
C ASP A 192 19.61 -14.03 -24.51
N SER A 193 18.78 -14.35 -25.50
CA SER A 193 17.37 -14.74 -25.35
C SER A 193 17.04 -16.08 -26.02
N TYR A 194 16.44 -17.02 -25.27
CA TYR A 194 16.11 -18.36 -25.74
C TYR A 194 14.61 -18.59 -26.00
N PRO A 195 14.24 -19.51 -26.92
CA PRO A 195 12.85 -19.92 -27.17
C PRO A 195 12.13 -20.51 -25.92
N ARG A 196 10.80 -20.44 -25.92
CA ARG A 196 9.91 -20.99 -24.86
C ARG A 196 9.00 -22.10 -25.39
N THR A 197 8.35 -22.82 -24.48
CA THR A 197 7.29 -23.78 -24.82
C THR A 197 6.01 -23.06 -25.23
N ASP A 198 5.18 -23.69 -26.07
CA ASP A 198 3.91 -23.09 -26.54
C ASP A 198 2.96 -22.71 -25.39
N GLU A 199 2.97 -23.50 -24.30
CA GLU A 199 2.18 -23.24 -23.10
C GLU A 199 2.63 -21.94 -22.37
N ASP A 200 3.93 -21.71 -22.27
CA ASP A 200 4.48 -20.49 -21.65
C ASP A 200 4.25 -19.25 -22.52
N GLU A 201 4.23 -19.42 -23.86
CA GLU A 201 3.94 -18.34 -24.80
C GLU A 201 2.49 -17.86 -24.67
N GLU A 202 1.54 -18.79 -24.58
CA GLU A 202 0.13 -18.45 -24.36
C GLU A 202 -0.08 -17.72 -23.02
N LYS A 203 0.51 -18.24 -21.94
CA LYS A 203 0.40 -17.64 -20.60
C LYS A 203 1.04 -16.26 -20.50
N SER A 204 2.14 -16.03 -21.20
CA SER A 204 2.87 -14.75 -21.21
C SER A 204 2.43 -13.80 -22.33
N LYS A 205 1.44 -14.19 -23.14
CA LYS A 205 0.94 -13.43 -24.31
C LYS A 205 2.07 -13.09 -25.27
N ASN A 206 2.97 -14.05 -25.49
CA ASN A 206 4.14 -13.94 -26.34
C ASN A 206 5.15 -12.86 -25.89
N VAL A 207 5.09 -12.37 -24.65
CA VAL A 207 6.03 -11.37 -24.13
C VAL A 207 7.23 -12.06 -23.48
N TRP A 208 8.41 -11.88 -24.08
CA TRP A 208 9.65 -12.47 -23.59
C TRP A 208 10.33 -11.60 -22.53
N LEU A 209 10.34 -10.30 -22.74
CA LEU A 209 10.80 -9.29 -21.78
C LEU A 209 9.75 -8.18 -21.75
N LYS A 210 9.28 -7.82 -20.56
CA LYS A 210 8.20 -6.82 -20.40
C LYS A 210 8.63 -5.42 -20.83
N GLY A 211 7.65 -4.56 -21.05
CA GLY A 211 7.86 -3.16 -21.36
C GLY A 211 8.64 -2.46 -20.24
N HIS A 212 9.81 -1.93 -20.55
CA HIS A 212 10.66 -1.23 -19.59
C HIS A 212 11.44 -0.10 -20.27
N THR A 213 12.05 0.77 -19.46
CA THR A 213 13.08 1.70 -19.87
C THR A 213 14.43 1.24 -19.35
N ASP A 214 15.49 1.55 -20.10
CA ASP A 214 16.86 1.26 -19.68
C ASP A 214 17.29 2.16 -18.53
N ILE A 215 18.08 1.61 -17.61
CA ILE A 215 18.48 2.27 -16.37
C ILE A 215 19.48 3.41 -16.60
N GLY A 216 20.34 3.25 -17.63
CA GLY A 216 21.48 4.11 -17.92
C GLY A 216 21.15 5.39 -18.69
N SER A 217 22.16 6.00 -19.29
CA SER A 217 22.04 7.21 -20.10
C SER A 217 21.71 6.88 -21.56
N VAL A 218 22.53 6.03 -22.18
CA VAL A 218 22.42 5.60 -23.57
C VAL A 218 22.63 4.09 -23.64
N THR A 219 21.82 3.41 -24.44
CA THR A 219 22.04 2.00 -24.78
C THR A 219 22.45 1.90 -26.24
N ILE A 220 23.53 1.16 -26.50
CA ILE A 220 23.98 0.81 -27.84
C ILE A 220 23.69 -0.67 -28.04
N LEU A 221 22.71 -1.00 -28.87
CA LEU A 221 22.37 -2.37 -29.25
C LEU A 221 22.90 -2.65 -30.64
N TRP A 222 23.73 -3.68 -30.79
CA TRP A 222 24.19 -4.14 -32.10
C TRP A 222 23.08 -4.90 -32.82
N SER A 223 22.74 -4.46 -34.04
CA SER A 223 21.61 -5.01 -34.80
C SER A 223 21.85 -6.46 -35.21
N GLN A 224 20.82 -7.28 -35.11
CA GLN A 224 20.86 -8.70 -35.45
C GLN A 224 19.54 -9.17 -36.10
N PRO A 225 19.54 -10.28 -36.87
CA PRO A 225 18.44 -10.59 -37.80
C PRO A 225 17.13 -11.11 -37.19
N VAL A 226 17.13 -11.64 -35.96
CA VAL A 226 15.92 -12.19 -35.32
C VAL A 226 15.02 -11.06 -34.82
N SER A 227 13.87 -10.87 -35.46
CA SER A 227 12.91 -9.82 -35.11
C SER A 227 12.17 -10.18 -33.82
N ALA A 228 12.34 -9.37 -32.78
CA ALA A 228 11.71 -9.61 -31.46
C ALA A 228 11.54 -8.31 -30.65
N LEU A 229 12.34 -7.28 -30.93
CA LEU A 229 12.33 -6.01 -30.21
C LEU A 229 11.19 -5.13 -30.71
N GLN A 230 10.40 -4.59 -29.77
CA GLN A 230 9.37 -3.60 -30.04
C GLN A 230 9.52 -2.37 -29.15
N ILE A 231 9.14 -1.21 -29.67
CA ILE A 231 9.07 0.06 -28.92
C ILE A 231 7.62 0.53 -28.83
N LEU A 232 7.27 1.16 -27.70
CA LEU A 232 5.97 1.80 -27.51
C LEU A 232 6.04 3.22 -28.06
N CYS A 233 5.39 3.44 -29.20
CA CYS A 233 5.33 4.76 -29.84
C CYS A 233 4.37 5.71 -29.11
N LYS A 234 4.47 7.02 -29.41
CA LYS A 234 3.62 8.06 -28.78
C LYS A 234 2.11 7.89 -29.01
N ASP A 235 1.73 7.17 -30.06
CA ASP A 235 0.34 6.79 -30.34
C ASP A 235 -0.10 5.53 -29.58
N GLU A 236 0.67 5.14 -28.56
CA GLU A 236 0.43 3.98 -27.67
C GLU A 236 0.44 2.62 -28.39
N LYS A 237 1.01 2.57 -29.60
CA LYS A 237 1.16 1.34 -30.39
C LYS A 237 2.57 0.77 -30.29
N TRP A 238 2.65 -0.54 -30.14
CA TRP A 238 3.89 -1.30 -30.20
C TRP A 238 4.30 -1.50 -31.66
N ARG A 239 5.50 -1.06 -32.02
CA ARG A 239 6.09 -1.26 -33.36
C ARG A 239 7.42 -1.96 -33.28
N TRP A 240 7.74 -2.74 -34.31
CA TRP A 240 8.97 -3.54 -34.40
C TRP A 240 10.17 -2.70 -34.77
N ILE A 241 11.34 -3.08 -34.28
CA ILE A 241 12.62 -2.54 -34.74
C ILE A 241 13.12 -3.42 -35.90
N LYS A 242 13.38 -2.77 -37.05
CA LYS A 242 13.84 -3.44 -38.26
C LYS A 242 15.34 -3.74 -38.15
N HIS A 243 15.73 -4.94 -38.60
CA HIS A 243 17.15 -5.25 -38.74
C HIS A 243 17.77 -4.50 -39.93
N ILE A 244 18.97 -3.97 -39.74
CA ILE A 244 19.82 -3.36 -40.77
C ILE A 244 21.22 -3.93 -40.56
N ASP A 245 21.81 -4.48 -41.62
CA ASP A 245 23.16 -5.04 -41.59
C ASP A 245 24.16 -4.00 -41.09
N ASN A 246 25.03 -4.42 -40.17
CA ASN A 246 26.06 -3.59 -39.55
C ASN A 246 25.56 -2.28 -38.89
N ALA A 247 24.27 -2.16 -38.56
CA ALA A 247 23.76 -0.97 -37.86
C ALA A 247 23.78 -1.15 -36.34
N LEU A 248 23.78 -0.02 -35.63
CA LEU A 248 23.51 0.05 -34.19
C LEU A 248 22.11 0.61 -33.98
N VAL A 249 21.41 0.12 -32.97
CA VAL A 249 20.13 0.63 -32.49
C VAL A 249 20.38 1.36 -31.18
N ILE A 250 20.05 2.64 -31.13
CA ILE A 250 20.37 3.52 -29.99
C ILE A 250 19.10 4.03 -29.33
N ASN A 251 19.08 4.07 -28.00
CA ASN A 251 18.05 4.76 -27.23
C ASN A 251 18.62 5.47 -26.00
N SER A 252 17.88 6.46 -25.50
CA SER A 252 18.11 7.04 -24.19
C SER A 252 17.47 6.21 -23.08
N GLY A 253 18.10 6.21 -21.91
CA GLY A 253 17.59 5.60 -20.69
C GLY A 253 17.20 6.61 -19.62
N ASP A 254 16.88 6.12 -18.44
CA ASP A 254 16.39 6.90 -17.31
C ASP A 254 17.41 7.90 -16.78
N ALA A 255 18.70 7.56 -16.74
CA ALA A 255 19.71 8.50 -16.27
C ALA A 255 19.79 9.74 -17.19
N MET A 256 19.63 9.55 -18.51
CA MET A 256 19.57 10.68 -19.44
C MET A 256 18.26 11.46 -19.30
N ASP A 257 17.14 10.81 -18.99
CA ASP A 257 15.88 11.49 -18.65
C ASP A 257 16.05 12.41 -17.42
N PHE A 258 16.73 11.94 -16.37
CA PHE A 258 17.09 12.78 -15.22
C PHE A 258 17.98 13.97 -15.61
N LEU A 259 19.12 13.72 -16.25
CA LEU A 259 20.12 14.74 -16.57
C LEU A 259 19.60 15.77 -17.59
N SER A 260 18.69 15.35 -18.47
CA SER A 260 18.05 16.21 -19.46
C SER A 260 16.73 16.81 -18.98
N GLY A 261 16.31 16.57 -17.73
CA GLY A 261 15.09 17.15 -17.20
C GLY A 261 13.82 16.78 -17.99
N GLY A 262 13.76 15.56 -18.51
CA GLY A 262 12.66 15.09 -19.36
C GLY A 262 12.75 15.44 -20.84
N PHE A 263 13.81 16.10 -21.29
CA PHE A 263 14.00 16.47 -22.70
C PHE A 263 14.32 15.26 -23.58
N TYR A 264 15.26 14.41 -23.15
CA TYR A 264 15.54 13.11 -23.76
C TYR A 264 14.94 12.00 -22.91
N LYS A 265 13.68 11.65 -23.19
CA LYS A 265 12.93 10.68 -22.41
C LYS A 265 13.31 9.24 -22.79
N GLY A 266 13.49 8.38 -21.79
CA GLY A 266 13.59 6.94 -22.01
C GLY A 266 12.30 6.38 -22.62
N THR A 267 12.41 5.65 -23.73
CA THR A 267 11.26 5.04 -24.40
C THR A 267 11.04 3.60 -23.94
N ILE A 268 9.79 3.28 -23.62
CA ILE A 268 9.39 1.95 -23.20
C ILE A 268 9.55 0.99 -24.37
N HIS A 269 10.27 -0.09 -24.15
CA HIS A 269 10.52 -1.13 -25.15
C HIS A 269 10.41 -2.53 -24.52
N ARG A 270 10.16 -3.54 -25.34
CA ARG A 270 9.92 -4.93 -24.91
C ARG A 270 10.49 -5.91 -25.91
N VAL A 271 10.66 -7.17 -25.49
CA VAL A 271 10.98 -8.28 -26.38
C VAL A 271 9.78 -9.22 -26.43
N VAL A 272 9.37 -9.61 -27.63
CA VAL A 272 8.26 -10.55 -27.86
C VAL A 272 8.74 -11.76 -28.64
N GLN A 273 7.90 -12.79 -28.70
CA GLN A 273 8.14 -13.95 -29.54
C GLN A 273 8.42 -13.53 -31.00
N PRO A 274 9.46 -14.11 -31.64
CA PRO A 274 9.74 -13.86 -33.04
C PRO A 274 8.57 -14.20 -33.98
N PRO A 275 8.53 -13.58 -35.18
CA PRO A 275 7.58 -13.93 -36.22
C PRO A 275 7.66 -15.41 -36.62
N GLN A 276 6.61 -15.91 -37.27
CA GLN A 276 6.41 -17.34 -37.50
C GLN A 276 7.61 -18.03 -38.18
N ASP A 277 8.24 -17.36 -39.14
CA ASP A 277 9.40 -17.85 -39.88
C ASP A 277 10.71 -17.87 -39.08
N GLN A 278 10.73 -17.24 -37.90
CA GLN A 278 11.88 -17.18 -36.99
C GLN A 278 11.62 -17.85 -35.63
N ARG A 279 10.46 -18.47 -35.43
CA ARG A 279 10.17 -19.21 -34.18
C ARG A 279 11.13 -20.38 -33.99
N GLY A 280 11.54 -20.61 -32.74
CA GLY A 280 12.51 -21.65 -32.37
C GLY A 280 13.97 -21.24 -32.55
N LEU A 281 14.26 -20.06 -33.10
CA LEU A 281 15.62 -19.52 -33.19
C LEU A 281 16.00 -18.78 -31.90
N THR A 282 17.27 -18.92 -31.49
CA THR A 282 17.85 -18.14 -30.38
C THR A 282 18.24 -16.74 -30.85
N ARG A 283 17.94 -15.74 -30.02
CA ARG A 283 18.24 -14.33 -30.30
C ARG A 283 19.35 -13.83 -29.37
N LEU A 284 20.58 -13.80 -29.89
CA LEU A 284 21.73 -13.19 -29.24
C LEU A 284 21.72 -11.67 -29.40
N GLY A 285 21.76 -10.92 -28.29
CA GLY A 285 21.90 -9.47 -28.29
C GLY A 285 23.22 -9.01 -27.69
N ILE A 286 23.85 -8.02 -28.32
CA ILE A 286 25.05 -7.39 -27.77
C ILE A 286 24.70 -5.95 -27.45
N PHE A 287 24.86 -5.60 -26.18
CA PHE A 287 24.46 -4.32 -25.64
C PHE A 287 25.67 -3.65 -25.01
N TYR A 288 25.74 -2.34 -25.14
CA TYR A 288 26.61 -1.51 -24.34
C TYR A 288 25.73 -0.48 -23.63
N PHE A 289 25.46 -0.74 -22.35
CA PHE A 289 24.70 0.16 -21.49
C PHE A 289 25.64 1.21 -20.89
N ALA A 290 25.54 2.44 -21.37
CA ALA A 290 26.27 3.56 -20.80
C ALA A 290 25.57 4.08 -19.55
N MET A 291 26.35 4.36 -18.51
CA MET A 291 25.86 4.99 -17.29
C MET A 291 26.85 6.08 -16.88
N PRO A 292 26.38 7.20 -16.30
CA PRO A 292 27.24 8.16 -15.64
C PRO A 292 28.03 7.49 -14.51
N HIS A 293 29.06 8.17 -14.00
CA HIS A 293 29.81 7.69 -12.84
C HIS A 293 28.90 7.43 -11.65
N ASP A 294 29.27 6.43 -10.85
CA ASP A 294 28.52 6.01 -9.67
C ASP A 294 28.10 7.17 -8.73
N GLU A 295 28.94 8.21 -8.59
CA GLU A 295 28.73 9.35 -7.69
C GLU A 295 27.99 10.53 -8.34
N VAL A 296 27.76 10.52 -9.66
CA VAL A 296 27.01 11.58 -10.33
C VAL A 296 25.59 11.60 -9.77
N LYS A 297 25.19 12.75 -9.24
CA LYS A 297 23.82 13.00 -8.79
C LYS A 297 22.94 13.22 -10.01
N LEU A 298 21.86 12.46 -10.14
CA LEU A 298 20.98 12.49 -11.31
C LEU A 298 20.02 13.70 -11.24
N VAL A 299 20.56 14.89 -11.43
CA VAL A 299 19.83 16.16 -11.46
C VAL A 299 19.87 16.78 -12.86
N PRO A 300 18.84 17.53 -13.29
CA PRO A 300 18.84 18.17 -14.59
C PRO A 300 19.94 19.24 -14.73
N HIS A 301 20.56 19.35 -15.91
CA HIS A 301 21.48 20.43 -16.27
C HIS A 301 20.73 21.75 -16.52
N LEU A 302 20.34 22.44 -15.45
CA LEU A 302 19.55 23.68 -15.50
C LEU A 302 20.24 24.84 -16.22
N GLU A 303 21.55 24.76 -16.40
CA GLU A 303 22.34 25.69 -17.21
C GLU A 303 22.05 25.58 -18.71
N SER A 304 21.39 24.50 -19.17
CA SER A 304 20.98 24.33 -20.56
C SER A 304 20.01 25.43 -21.01
N PRO A 305 20.34 26.20 -22.05
CA PRO A 305 19.43 27.18 -22.63
C PRO A 305 18.15 26.53 -23.17
N VAL A 306 18.24 25.30 -23.69
CA VAL A 306 17.07 24.55 -24.17
C VAL A 306 16.11 24.28 -23.02
N LEU A 307 16.60 23.77 -21.88
CA LEU A 307 15.75 23.49 -20.72
C LEU A 307 15.11 24.75 -20.13
N GLN A 308 15.81 25.88 -20.17
CA GLN A 308 15.24 27.17 -19.77
C GLN A 308 14.09 27.61 -20.68
N ARG A 309 14.12 27.24 -21.97
CA ARG A 309 13.05 27.57 -22.94
C ARG A 309 11.87 26.60 -22.90
N VAL A 310 12.13 25.30 -22.82
CA VAL A 310 11.08 24.26 -22.94
C VAL A 310 10.53 23.80 -21.59
N GLY A 311 11.19 24.17 -20.49
CA GLY A 311 10.83 23.75 -19.15
C GLY A 311 11.43 22.40 -18.76
N VAL A 312 11.46 22.15 -17.45
CA VAL A 312 12.08 20.95 -16.85
C VAL A 312 10.99 20.09 -16.23
N LYS A 313 10.89 18.83 -16.66
CA LYS A 313 10.03 17.81 -16.06
C LYS A 313 10.86 16.90 -15.15
N ARG A 314 10.95 17.29 -13.87
CA ARG A 314 11.68 16.52 -12.86
C ARG A 314 10.99 15.20 -12.54
N ARG A 315 11.76 14.13 -12.41
CA ARG A 315 11.29 12.86 -11.83
C ARG A 315 11.17 12.93 -10.30
N CYS A 316 12.06 13.68 -9.65
CA CYS A 316 12.02 13.98 -8.23
C CYS A 316 12.69 15.34 -7.97
N SER A 317 12.54 15.89 -6.77
CA SER A 317 13.24 17.12 -6.39
C SER A 317 14.76 16.90 -6.32
N ASP A 318 15.53 17.95 -6.60
CA ASP A 318 16.99 17.87 -6.73
C ASP A 318 17.67 17.42 -5.42
N ASP A 319 17.06 17.67 -4.26
CA ASP A 319 17.52 17.19 -2.96
C ASP A 319 17.37 15.67 -2.81
N GLN A 320 16.27 15.11 -3.33
CA GLN A 320 15.93 13.68 -3.31
C GLN A 320 16.58 12.89 -4.46
N ALA A 321 17.15 13.57 -5.46
CA ALA A 321 17.73 12.92 -6.63
C ALA A 321 18.83 11.92 -6.23
N PRO A 322 18.74 10.65 -6.67
CA PRO A 322 19.72 9.63 -6.31
C PRO A 322 21.04 9.87 -7.05
N THR A 323 22.13 9.28 -6.53
CA THR A 323 23.33 9.06 -7.33
C THR A 323 23.09 7.95 -8.34
N MET A 324 23.88 7.91 -9.43
CA MET A 324 23.78 6.84 -10.43
C MET A 324 23.95 5.45 -9.81
N ARG A 325 24.86 5.30 -8.82
CA ARG A 325 25.01 4.04 -8.06
C ARG A 325 23.72 3.66 -7.35
N SER A 326 23.14 4.59 -6.60
CA SER A 326 21.93 4.30 -5.82
C SER A 326 20.75 3.98 -6.74
N TRP A 327 20.62 4.69 -7.85
CA TRP A 327 19.59 4.43 -8.86
C TRP A 327 19.75 3.06 -9.49
N ARG A 328 20.97 2.74 -9.97
CA ARG A 328 21.29 1.43 -10.56
C ARG A 328 21.00 0.29 -9.60
N GLN A 329 21.56 0.33 -8.38
CA GLN A 329 21.37 -0.72 -7.40
C GLN A 329 19.90 -0.92 -7.03
N GLY A 330 19.14 0.17 -6.88
CA GLY A 330 17.69 0.10 -6.63
C GLY A 330 16.96 -0.62 -7.76
N ARG A 331 17.25 -0.25 -9.01
CA ARG A 331 16.63 -0.86 -10.20
C ARG A 331 17.03 -2.31 -10.41
N VAL A 332 18.30 -2.68 -10.23
CA VAL A 332 18.76 -4.08 -10.35
C VAL A 332 18.11 -4.98 -9.29
N ARG A 333 17.96 -4.47 -8.07
CA ARG A 333 17.35 -5.22 -6.96
C ARG A 333 15.83 -5.40 -7.12
N GLY A 334 15.15 -4.43 -7.74
CA GLY A 334 13.71 -4.47 -7.96
C GLY A 334 13.31 -5.29 -9.19
N TYR A 335 13.99 -5.07 -10.32
CA TYR A 335 13.54 -5.56 -11.62
C TYR A 335 13.45 -7.09 -11.68
N GLY A 336 12.28 -7.59 -12.11
CA GLY A 336 12.03 -9.01 -12.36
C GLY A 336 11.90 -9.89 -11.11
N PHE A 337 12.14 -9.36 -9.90
CA PHE A 337 11.99 -10.11 -8.64
C PHE A 337 10.68 -9.85 -7.93
N VAL A 338 9.94 -8.84 -8.38
CA VAL A 338 8.71 -8.38 -7.77
C VAL A 338 7.54 -8.84 -8.65
N PRO A 339 6.55 -9.60 -8.12
CA PRO A 339 5.34 -9.92 -8.86
C PRO A 339 4.67 -8.62 -9.34
N LEU A 340 4.08 -8.61 -10.52
CA LEU A 340 3.41 -7.42 -11.05
C LEU A 340 1.90 -7.54 -10.83
N ARG A 341 1.24 -6.42 -10.47
CA ARG A 341 -0.22 -6.32 -10.54
C ARG A 341 -0.61 -5.53 -11.78
N LYS A 342 -1.60 -6.05 -12.50
CA LYS A 342 -2.26 -5.32 -13.59
C LYS A 342 -3.23 -4.28 -13.01
N ARG A 343 -3.06 -3.01 -13.38
CA ARG A 343 -4.02 -1.92 -13.13
C ARG A 343 -5.24 -2.07 -14.05
N GLU A 344 -6.32 -1.38 -13.69
CA GLU A 344 -7.58 -1.37 -14.47
C GLU A 344 -7.42 -0.73 -15.86
N ASP A 345 -6.40 0.10 -16.06
CA ASP A 345 -6.00 0.70 -17.35
C ASP A 345 -5.17 -0.23 -18.24
N GLY A 346 -4.84 -1.43 -17.75
CA GLY A 346 -4.04 -2.42 -18.47
C GLY A 346 -2.53 -2.31 -18.29
N HIS A 347 -2.02 -1.29 -17.59
CA HIS A 347 -0.60 -1.15 -17.24
C HIS A 347 -0.23 -2.03 -16.03
N GLU A 348 1.01 -2.52 -15.99
CA GLU A 348 1.50 -3.38 -14.91
C GLU A 348 2.50 -2.64 -14.02
N GLU A 349 2.37 -2.80 -12.70
CA GLU A 349 3.18 -2.11 -11.70
C GLU A 349 3.83 -3.08 -10.70
N GLU A 350 5.09 -2.80 -10.31
CA GLU A 350 5.89 -3.58 -9.36
C GLU A 350 5.25 -3.61 -7.96
N LEU A 351 4.88 -4.81 -7.50
CA LEU A 351 4.29 -5.06 -6.19
C LEU A 351 5.34 -5.02 -5.07
N ASN A 352 5.76 -3.85 -4.62
CA ASN A 352 6.42 -3.69 -3.31
C ASN A 352 5.70 -4.61 -2.30
N ARG A 353 6.35 -5.70 -1.82
CA ARG A 353 5.70 -6.85 -1.14
C ARG A 353 4.46 -6.42 -0.34
N THR A 354 3.29 -6.47 -0.97
CA THR A 354 2.03 -6.17 -0.30
C THR A 354 1.59 -7.45 0.38
N LEU A 355 1.30 -7.37 1.67
CA LEU A 355 0.76 -8.50 2.42
C LEU A 355 -0.47 -9.05 1.70
N THR A 356 -0.52 -10.35 1.49
CA THR A 356 -1.69 -11.05 0.97
C THR A 356 -2.88 -10.86 1.92
N ARG A 357 -4.11 -10.99 1.42
CA ARG A 357 -5.31 -10.91 2.27
C ARG A 357 -5.26 -11.92 3.42
N VAL A 358 -4.67 -13.09 3.18
CA VAL A 358 -4.44 -14.13 4.21
C VAL A 358 -3.45 -13.65 5.26
N GLU A 359 -2.31 -13.07 4.87
CA GLU A 359 -1.34 -12.50 5.82
C GLU A 359 -1.96 -11.37 6.64
N ILE A 360 -2.76 -10.49 6.04
CA ILE A 360 -3.47 -9.40 6.75
C ILE A 360 -4.47 -9.99 7.76
N THR A 361 -5.30 -10.96 7.35
CA THR A 361 -6.24 -11.64 8.25
C THR A 361 -5.51 -12.38 9.38
N ALA A 362 -4.36 -13.00 9.11
CA ALA A 362 -3.56 -13.67 10.13
C ALA A 362 -3.00 -12.68 11.17
N ILE A 363 -2.54 -11.49 10.74
CA ILE A 363 -2.13 -10.42 11.64
C ILE A 363 -3.32 -9.96 12.50
N ALA A 364 -4.50 -9.77 11.88
CA ALA A 364 -5.72 -9.39 12.61
C ALA A 364 -6.11 -10.44 13.67
N TRP A 365 -5.98 -11.74 13.35
CA TRP A 365 -6.16 -12.80 14.35
C TRP A 365 -5.15 -12.72 15.48
N GLY A 366 -3.88 -12.45 15.17
CA GLY A 366 -2.85 -12.21 16.18
C GLY A 366 -3.23 -11.08 17.15
N VAL A 367 -3.73 -9.95 16.62
CA VAL A 367 -4.21 -8.82 17.43
C VAL A 367 -5.43 -9.20 18.27
N ASN A 368 -6.41 -9.91 17.71
CA ASN A 368 -7.61 -10.35 18.42
C ASN A 368 -7.26 -11.31 19.57
N ILE A 369 -6.40 -12.31 19.30
CA ILE A 369 -5.97 -13.30 20.30
C ILE A 369 -5.15 -12.62 21.40
N ALA A 370 -4.21 -11.74 21.04
CA ALA A 370 -3.44 -10.97 22.01
C ALA A 370 -4.35 -10.12 22.90
N SER A 371 -5.36 -9.47 22.30
CA SER A 371 -6.36 -8.69 23.03
C SER A 371 -7.17 -9.56 24.00
N GLY A 372 -7.54 -10.78 23.60
CA GLY A 372 -8.21 -11.76 24.46
C GLY A 372 -7.35 -12.23 25.64
N ILE A 373 -6.06 -12.48 25.39
CA ILE A 373 -5.10 -12.86 26.44
C ILE A 373 -5.00 -11.73 27.46
N ILE A 374 -4.78 -10.49 27.02
CA ILE A 374 -4.66 -9.33 27.92
C ILE A 374 -5.95 -9.14 28.73
N ASN A 375 -7.11 -9.26 28.09
CA ASN A 375 -8.41 -9.14 28.75
C ASN A 375 -8.73 -10.31 29.71
N THR A 376 -7.99 -11.41 29.64
CA THR A 376 -8.10 -12.53 30.58
C THR A 376 -7.25 -12.29 31.84
N VAL A 377 -6.13 -11.57 31.72
CA VAL A 377 -5.15 -11.29 32.79
C VAL A 377 -5.55 -10.03 33.58
N GLY A 378 -6.71 -10.10 34.25
CA GLY A 378 -7.11 -9.27 35.40
C GLY A 378 -7.31 -7.76 35.25
N THR A 379 -8.34 -7.27 35.95
CA THR A 379 -8.78 -5.86 35.96
C THR A 379 -7.69 -4.85 36.34
N LYS A 380 -6.74 -5.22 37.22
CA LYS A 380 -5.59 -4.38 37.57
C LYS A 380 -4.64 -4.12 36.39
N GLY A 381 -4.39 -5.14 35.56
CA GLY A 381 -3.56 -5.02 34.35
C GLY A 381 -4.24 -4.15 33.30
N ILE A 382 -5.56 -4.34 33.12
CA ILE A 382 -6.40 -3.54 32.21
C ILE A 382 -6.42 -2.06 32.65
N GLY A 383 -6.52 -1.78 33.95
CA GLY A 383 -6.47 -0.40 34.48
C GLY A 383 -5.13 0.28 34.24
N ALA A 384 -4.02 -0.42 34.47
CA ALA A 384 -2.67 0.10 34.19
C ALA A 384 -2.46 0.36 32.68
N MET A 385 -2.89 -0.59 31.83
CA MET A 385 -2.84 -0.44 30.37
C MET A 385 -3.70 0.73 29.90
N SER A 386 -4.92 0.88 30.42
CA SER A 386 -5.82 2.00 30.07
C SER A 386 -5.21 3.34 30.46
N SER A 387 -4.53 3.41 31.61
CA SER A 387 -3.82 4.62 32.04
C SER A 387 -2.65 4.94 31.12
N LEU A 388 -1.86 3.94 30.72
CA LEU A 388 -0.78 4.10 29.74
C LEU A 388 -1.31 4.51 28.37
N ASN A 389 -2.45 3.96 27.94
CA ASN A 389 -3.08 4.27 26.66
C ASN A 389 -3.44 5.76 26.54
N VAL A 390 -3.99 6.37 27.59
CA VAL A 390 -4.29 7.81 27.62
C VAL A 390 -3.02 8.62 27.38
N TRP A 391 -1.95 8.36 28.15
CA TRP A 391 -0.69 9.09 28.00
C TRP A 391 0.01 8.83 26.67
N TRP A 392 -0.04 7.59 26.17
CA TRP A 392 0.53 7.23 24.87
C TRP A 392 -0.21 7.95 23.73
N THR A 393 -1.54 8.00 23.78
CA THR A 393 -2.34 8.66 22.75
C THR A 393 -2.13 10.17 22.77
N LEU A 394 -2.13 10.79 23.96
CA LEU A 394 -1.88 12.23 24.12
C LEU A 394 -0.45 12.61 23.74
N GLY A 395 0.54 11.95 24.35
CA GLY A 395 1.95 12.20 24.11
C GLY A 395 2.38 11.82 22.69
N GLY A 396 1.88 10.70 22.17
CA GLY A 396 2.08 10.27 20.80
C GLY A 396 1.54 11.28 19.80
N THR A 397 0.31 11.75 19.98
CA THR A 397 -0.27 12.79 19.10
C THR A 397 0.53 14.10 19.18
N PHE A 398 0.98 14.49 20.38
CA PHE A 398 1.85 15.65 20.53
C PHE A 398 3.17 15.48 19.75
N VAL A 399 3.81 14.31 19.85
CA VAL A 399 5.01 13.98 19.07
C VAL A 399 4.73 14.04 17.56
N LEU A 400 3.59 13.51 17.10
CA LEU A 400 3.20 13.56 15.68
C LEU A 400 3.05 15.01 15.19
N VAL A 401 2.32 15.85 15.95
CA VAL A 401 2.10 17.27 15.64
C VAL A 401 3.43 18.02 15.56
N ILE A 402 4.29 17.89 16.57
CA ILE A 402 5.59 18.58 16.60
C ILE A 402 6.48 18.08 15.47
N THR A 403 6.53 16.77 15.22
CA THR A 403 7.36 16.21 14.15
C THR A 403 6.94 16.76 12.79
N LEU A 404 5.64 16.76 12.49
CA LEU A 404 5.09 17.31 11.25
C LEU A 404 5.40 18.80 11.10
N LEU A 405 5.12 19.60 12.13
CA LEU A 405 5.31 21.05 12.06
C LEU A 405 6.79 21.45 12.00
N VAL A 406 7.70 20.69 12.60
CA VAL A 406 9.13 20.99 12.58
C VAL A 406 9.80 20.49 11.30
N LYS A 407 9.43 19.30 10.82
CA LYS A 407 10.16 18.64 9.72
C LYS A 407 9.58 18.86 8.33
N ALA A 408 8.31 19.25 8.22
CA ALA A 408 7.71 19.54 6.92
C ALA A 408 8.53 20.61 6.16
N PRO A 409 9.02 20.30 4.94
CA PRO A 409 9.91 21.19 4.20
C PRO A 409 9.22 22.48 3.78
N MET A 410 7.94 22.38 3.40
CA MET A 410 7.08 23.54 3.19
C MET A 410 5.81 23.42 4.02
N LYS A 411 5.30 24.58 4.46
CA LYS A 411 4.00 24.69 5.14
C LYS A 411 3.02 25.37 4.22
N ASN A 412 1.82 24.82 4.11
CA ASN A 412 0.77 25.42 3.32
C ASN A 412 0.28 26.74 3.93
N THR A 413 -0.36 27.57 3.13
CA THR A 413 -0.97 28.82 3.59
C THR A 413 -2.27 28.55 4.32
N ALA A 414 -2.68 29.48 5.21
CA ALA A 414 -3.99 29.41 5.85
C ALA A 414 -5.14 29.44 4.82
N ASP A 415 -4.96 30.18 3.72
CA ASP A 415 -5.91 30.21 2.61
C ASP A 415 -6.14 28.81 2.02
N PHE A 416 -5.07 28.08 1.73
CA PHE A 416 -5.16 26.69 1.31
C PHE A 416 -5.87 25.81 2.35
N VAL A 417 -5.44 25.86 3.62
CA VAL A 417 -5.97 24.98 4.67
C VAL A 417 -7.46 25.17 4.94
N PHE A 418 -7.96 26.42 4.87
CA PHE A 418 -9.34 26.73 5.24
C PHE A 418 -10.30 26.90 4.06
N THR A 419 -9.79 27.05 2.83
CA THR A 419 -10.65 27.39 1.66
C THR A 419 -10.47 26.48 0.46
N ASP A 420 -9.32 25.80 0.31
CA ASP A 420 -9.06 24.94 -0.84
C ASP A 420 -10.02 23.74 -0.83
N TYR A 421 -10.55 23.41 -2.01
CA TYR A 421 -11.54 22.36 -2.18
C TYR A 421 -11.11 21.40 -3.27
N GLN A 422 -10.86 20.15 -2.88
CA GLN A 422 -10.43 19.07 -3.75
C GLN A 422 -11.48 17.97 -3.80
N ASN A 423 -11.81 17.52 -5.00
CA ASN A 423 -12.83 16.49 -5.21
C ASN A 423 -12.33 15.39 -6.15
N PHE A 424 -12.15 14.20 -5.59
CA PHE A 424 -11.73 12.99 -6.31
C PHE A 424 -12.81 11.89 -6.26
N THR A 425 -14.02 12.23 -5.84
CA THR A 425 -15.09 11.25 -5.61
C THR A 425 -15.87 10.93 -6.90
N GLY A 426 -15.72 11.73 -7.95
CA GLY A 426 -16.50 11.64 -9.19
C GLY A 426 -17.91 12.26 -9.10
N TRP A 427 -18.36 12.65 -7.91
CA TRP A 427 -19.63 13.36 -7.74
C TRP A 427 -19.50 14.82 -8.16
N SER A 428 -20.44 15.32 -8.96
CA SER A 428 -20.47 16.72 -9.39
C SER A 428 -21.03 17.68 -8.34
N ASN A 429 -21.87 17.19 -7.41
CA ASN A 429 -22.50 18.02 -6.38
C ASN A 429 -21.52 18.30 -5.23
N ARG A 430 -21.05 19.55 -5.14
CA ARG A 430 -20.13 20.01 -4.09
C ARG A 430 -20.66 19.77 -2.67
N GLY A 431 -21.94 20.03 -2.43
CA GLY A 431 -22.57 19.86 -1.12
C GLY A 431 -22.53 18.41 -0.66
N PHE A 432 -22.89 17.48 -1.55
CA PHE A 432 -22.81 16.05 -1.25
C PHE A 432 -21.38 15.60 -0.94
N VAL A 433 -20.37 16.05 -1.69
CA VAL A 433 -18.97 15.73 -1.43
C VAL A 433 -18.50 16.26 -0.07
N VAL A 434 -18.95 17.45 0.33
CA VAL A 434 -18.70 17.97 1.69
C VAL A 434 -19.34 17.06 2.74
N LEU A 435 -20.57 16.59 2.51
CA LEU A 435 -21.22 15.62 3.41
C LEU A 435 -20.44 14.31 3.51
N LEU A 436 -19.86 13.79 2.42
CA LEU A 436 -19.01 12.60 2.49
C LEU A 436 -17.82 12.76 3.45
N GLY A 437 -17.29 13.97 3.61
CA GLY A 437 -16.25 14.28 4.60
C GLY A 437 -16.69 14.07 6.05
N PHE A 438 -17.98 14.16 6.36
CA PHE A 438 -18.52 13.90 7.71
C PHE A 438 -18.38 12.44 8.12
N LEU A 439 -18.37 11.50 7.17
CA LEU A 439 -18.31 10.06 7.48
C LEU A 439 -17.09 9.72 8.34
N GLN A 440 -15.92 10.26 8.00
CA GLN A 440 -14.68 10.02 8.74
C GLN A 440 -14.71 10.67 10.14
N ALA A 441 -15.30 11.86 10.24
CA ALA A 441 -15.45 12.56 11.51
C ALA A 441 -16.38 11.79 12.47
N VAL A 442 -17.48 11.24 11.94
CA VAL A 442 -18.42 10.45 12.74
C VAL A 442 -17.84 9.12 13.15
N TYR A 443 -17.09 8.44 12.29
CA TYR A 443 -16.40 7.20 12.64
C TYR A 443 -15.44 7.41 13.83
N SER A 444 -14.91 8.63 14.00
CA SER A 444 -14.06 8.99 15.15
C SER A 444 -14.84 9.20 16.47
N LEU A 445 -16.16 9.28 16.42
CA LEU A 445 -17.03 9.36 17.61
C LEU A 445 -17.39 7.98 18.18
N GLU A 446 -17.15 6.90 17.41
CA GLU A 446 -17.33 5.54 17.89
C GLU A 446 -16.32 5.21 18.99
N GLY A 447 -16.78 4.61 20.08
CA GLY A 447 -15.96 4.19 21.20
C GLY A 447 -16.10 5.05 22.46
N CYS A 448 -16.72 6.23 22.40
CA CYS A 448 -16.95 7.06 23.60
C CYS A 448 -17.86 6.36 24.63
N GLU A 449 -18.72 5.44 24.19
CA GLU A 449 -19.58 4.60 25.03
C GLU A 449 -18.87 3.52 25.81
N THR A 450 -17.62 3.20 25.47
CA THR A 450 -16.84 2.20 26.21
C THR A 450 -16.73 2.57 27.69
N ALA A 451 -16.76 3.88 28.01
CA ALA A 451 -16.85 4.38 29.37
C ALA A 451 -18.12 3.92 30.11
N ALA A 452 -19.26 3.82 29.42
CA ALA A 452 -20.52 3.33 29.99
C ALA A 452 -20.51 1.80 30.17
N GLN A 453 -19.84 1.07 29.28
CA GLN A 453 -19.75 -0.39 29.36
C GLN A 453 -18.88 -0.88 30.54
N VAL A 454 -18.01 -0.02 31.07
CA VAL A 454 -17.16 -0.31 32.25
C VAL A 454 -17.71 0.37 33.51
N ALA A 455 -18.94 0.90 33.47
CA ALA A 455 -19.54 1.62 34.59
C ALA A 455 -19.65 0.76 35.87
N GLU A 456 -19.82 -0.56 35.75
CA GLU A 456 -19.91 -1.47 36.90
C GLU A 456 -18.61 -1.56 37.72
N GLU A 457 -17.47 -1.26 37.10
CA GLU A 457 -16.15 -1.26 37.73
C GLU A 457 -15.73 0.16 38.18
N ALA A 458 -16.51 1.19 37.84
CA ALA A 458 -16.22 2.59 38.12
C ALA A 458 -16.72 3.02 39.51
N GLN A 459 -15.91 3.78 40.23
CA GLN A 459 -16.33 4.44 41.46
C GLN A 459 -17.23 5.63 41.12
N ARG A 460 -18.39 5.79 41.78
CA ARG A 460 -19.34 6.88 41.51
C ARG A 460 -19.75 6.97 40.03
N ALA A 461 -20.08 5.82 39.44
CA ALA A 461 -20.42 5.68 38.03
C ALA A 461 -21.53 6.63 37.58
N GLU A 462 -22.47 6.95 38.46
CA GLU A 462 -23.60 7.86 38.24
C GLU A 462 -23.19 9.30 37.86
N ILE A 463 -21.96 9.71 38.16
CA ILE A 463 -21.39 11.01 37.78
C ILE A 463 -20.18 10.84 36.86
N LEU A 464 -19.29 9.89 37.17
CA LEU A 464 -18.04 9.74 36.42
C LEU A 464 -18.26 9.16 35.02
N ALA A 465 -19.22 8.26 34.81
CA ALA A 465 -19.48 7.72 33.48
C ALA A 465 -19.95 8.81 32.49
N PRO A 466 -20.99 9.62 32.77
CA PRO A 466 -21.41 10.68 31.86
C PRO A 466 -20.34 11.76 31.67
N LEU A 467 -19.60 12.12 32.72
CA LEU A 467 -18.49 13.07 32.60
C LEU A 467 -17.33 12.51 31.74
N ALA A 468 -17.03 11.22 31.85
CA ALA A 468 -16.00 10.58 31.04
C ALA A 468 -16.38 10.57 29.56
N VAL A 469 -17.65 10.28 29.23
CA VAL A 469 -18.16 10.36 27.85
C VAL A 469 -17.98 11.78 27.31
N VAL A 470 -18.51 12.80 27.99
CA VAL A 470 -18.42 14.19 27.54
C VAL A 470 -16.97 14.67 27.46
N GLY A 471 -16.17 14.38 28.48
CA GLY A 471 -14.76 14.77 28.55
C GLY A 471 -13.92 14.13 27.44
N SER A 472 -14.18 12.86 27.11
CA SER A 472 -13.49 12.17 26.02
C SER A 472 -13.79 12.79 24.65
N VAL A 473 -15.04 13.18 24.39
CA VAL A 473 -15.45 13.82 23.14
C VAL A 473 -14.83 15.21 23.00
N VAL A 474 -14.92 16.05 24.05
CA VAL A 474 -14.35 17.40 24.03
C VAL A 474 -12.82 17.36 23.90
N GLY A 475 -12.16 16.47 24.65
CA GLY A 475 -10.71 16.27 24.55
C GLY A 475 -10.28 15.82 23.16
N SER A 476 -10.96 14.80 22.61
CA SER A 476 -10.67 14.28 21.27
C SER A 476 -10.89 15.33 20.18
N TRP A 477 -11.90 16.20 20.32
CA TRP A 477 -12.12 17.30 19.39
C TRP A 477 -10.96 18.31 19.38
N LEU A 478 -10.50 18.77 20.56
CA LEU A 478 -9.40 19.73 20.66
C LEU A 478 -8.09 19.16 20.09
N ILE A 479 -7.75 17.94 20.48
CA ILE A 479 -6.50 17.28 20.07
C ILE A 479 -6.55 16.87 18.60
N GLY A 480 -7.69 16.33 18.16
CA GLY A 480 -7.94 15.97 16.77
C GLY A 480 -7.86 17.19 15.85
N LEU A 481 -8.40 18.33 16.26
CA LEU A 481 -8.29 19.58 15.50
C LEU A 481 -6.84 20.03 15.37
N ALA A 482 -6.06 20.02 16.45
CA ALA A 482 -4.64 20.36 16.40
C ALA A 482 -3.86 19.42 15.47
N TYR A 483 -4.14 18.12 15.53
CA TYR A 483 -3.53 17.12 14.66
C TYR A 483 -3.92 17.29 13.19
N MET A 484 -5.21 17.50 12.90
CA MET A 484 -5.70 17.76 11.55
C MET A 484 -5.09 19.02 10.95
N LEU A 485 -5.00 20.11 11.71
CA LEU A 485 -4.32 21.33 11.27
C LEU A 485 -2.85 21.05 10.96
N ALA A 486 -2.14 20.33 11.84
CA ALA A 486 -0.74 19.97 11.58
C ALA A 486 -0.58 19.15 10.28
N LEU A 487 -1.49 18.20 10.01
CA LEU A 487 -1.49 17.44 8.76
C LEU A 487 -1.72 18.32 7.53
N LEU A 488 -2.74 19.19 7.57
CA LEU A 488 -3.10 20.07 6.45
C LEU A 488 -2.03 21.12 6.18
N PHE A 489 -1.40 21.67 7.22
CA PHE A 489 -0.27 22.58 7.06
C PHE A 489 0.98 21.86 6.54
N SER A 490 1.16 20.57 6.85
CA SER A 490 2.35 19.80 6.48
C SER A 490 2.19 18.90 5.23
N VAL A 491 1.01 18.85 4.58
CA VAL A 491 0.84 18.05 3.36
C VAL A 491 1.63 18.66 2.20
N GLN A 492 2.47 17.87 1.53
CA GLN A 492 3.35 18.37 0.47
C GLN A 492 2.73 18.24 -0.94
N SER A 493 1.94 17.19 -1.18
CA SER A 493 1.24 16.98 -2.45
C SER A 493 0.01 16.11 -2.23
N ILE A 494 -1.17 16.66 -2.49
CA ILE A 494 -2.43 15.91 -2.43
C ILE A 494 -2.44 14.81 -3.50
N ALA A 495 -1.91 15.09 -4.70
CA ALA A 495 -1.84 14.12 -5.79
C ALA A 495 -1.01 12.89 -5.42
N ARG A 496 0.16 13.07 -4.79
CA ARG A 496 0.97 11.92 -4.34
C ARG A 496 0.30 11.11 -3.24
N VAL A 497 -0.42 11.75 -2.32
CA VAL A 497 -1.19 11.07 -1.28
C VAL A 497 -2.34 10.25 -1.89
N GLN A 498 -2.96 10.74 -2.96
CA GLN A 498 -4.00 10.01 -3.71
C GLN A 498 -3.43 8.83 -4.52
N GLU A 499 -2.29 9.01 -5.17
CA GLU A 499 -1.66 8.01 -6.04
C GLU A 499 -0.72 7.03 -5.30
N THR A 500 -0.72 7.06 -3.98
CA THR A 500 0.23 6.30 -3.18
C THR A 500 0.07 4.79 -3.32
N THR A 501 1.20 4.09 -3.37
CA THR A 501 1.27 2.63 -3.29
C THR A 501 1.29 2.12 -1.85
N TYR A 502 1.38 3.00 -0.85
CA TYR A 502 1.32 2.58 0.56
C TYR A 502 -0.10 2.16 0.95
N ALA A 503 -0.22 1.18 1.84
CA ALA A 503 -1.51 0.67 2.29
C ALA A 503 -2.38 1.71 3.02
N LEU A 504 -1.76 2.76 3.58
CA LEU A 504 -2.44 3.86 4.25
C LEU A 504 -1.94 5.20 3.68
N PRO A 505 -2.82 6.07 3.14
CA PRO A 505 -2.41 7.35 2.56
C PRO A 505 -1.67 8.28 3.51
N ILE A 506 -1.98 8.21 4.81
CA ILE A 506 -1.28 8.97 5.84
C ILE A 506 0.23 8.65 5.89
N THR A 507 0.62 7.42 5.52
CA THR A 507 2.03 7.02 5.44
C THR A 507 2.76 7.79 4.35
N GLN A 508 2.12 8.04 3.21
CA GLN A 508 2.69 8.88 2.15
C GLN A 508 2.87 10.32 2.63
N LEU A 509 1.86 10.86 3.32
CA LEU A 509 1.93 12.21 3.87
C LEU A 509 3.12 12.34 4.83
N PHE A 510 3.30 11.39 5.75
CA PHE A 510 4.47 11.37 6.63
C PHE A 510 5.78 11.22 5.85
N TYR A 511 5.82 10.33 4.86
CA TYR A 511 7.03 10.11 4.06
C TYR A 511 7.48 11.39 3.37
N ASP A 512 6.53 12.07 2.72
CA ASP A 512 6.76 13.34 2.03
C ASP A 512 7.14 14.47 3.00
N ALA A 513 6.52 14.52 4.18
CA ALA A 513 6.72 15.61 5.12
C ALA A 513 7.97 15.44 6.01
N VAL A 514 8.31 14.22 6.41
CA VAL A 514 9.31 13.98 7.48
C VAL A 514 10.38 12.94 7.10
N GLY A 515 10.26 12.30 5.94
CA GLY A 515 11.19 11.29 5.43
C GLY A 515 11.02 9.91 6.06
N GLN A 516 11.71 8.90 5.51
CA GLN A 516 11.49 7.49 5.83
C GLN A 516 11.62 7.14 7.32
N ARG A 517 12.72 7.56 7.97
CA ARG A 517 13.01 7.18 9.38
C ARG A 517 11.96 7.70 10.34
N LEU A 518 11.56 8.96 10.19
CA LEU A 518 10.55 9.57 11.04
C LEU A 518 9.15 9.08 10.69
N THR A 519 8.88 8.74 9.43
CA THR A 519 7.63 8.08 9.03
C THR A 519 7.44 6.75 9.74
N LEU A 520 8.48 5.92 9.83
CA LEU A 520 8.42 4.66 10.57
C LEU A 520 8.11 4.89 12.05
N MET A 521 8.72 5.93 12.67
CA MET A 521 8.37 6.34 14.03
C MET A 521 6.90 6.76 14.12
N CYS A 522 6.41 7.64 13.25
CA CYS A 522 5.03 8.13 13.26
C CYS A 522 4.01 6.99 13.11
N VAL A 523 4.23 6.09 12.15
CA VAL A 523 3.35 4.93 11.92
C VAL A 523 3.42 3.95 13.10
N SER A 524 4.57 3.80 13.76
CA SER A 524 4.70 2.94 14.95
C SER A 524 3.92 3.49 16.14
N VAL A 525 3.94 4.82 16.35
CA VAL A 525 3.13 5.49 17.37
C VAL A 525 1.64 5.21 17.16
N ILE A 526 1.17 5.34 15.92
CA ILE A 526 -0.22 5.07 15.54
C ILE A 526 -0.55 3.59 15.72
N ALA A 527 0.31 2.67 15.26
CA ALA A 527 0.08 1.23 15.34
C ALA A 527 -0.08 0.76 16.80
N ILE A 528 0.76 1.26 17.71
CA ILE A 528 0.67 0.96 19.13
C ILE A 528 -0.63 1.51 19.75
N ALA A 529 -1.03 2.73 19.38
CA ALA A 529 -2.29 3.32 19.84
C ALA A 529 -3.50 2.51 19.35
N GLN A 530 -3.50 2.08 18.08
CA GLN A 530 -4.55 1.23 17.51
C GLN A 530 -4.63 -0.14 18.19
N PHE A 531 -3.48 -0.75 18.51
CA PHE A 531 -3.46 -1.99 19.28
C PHE A 531 -4.10 -1.82 20.66
N MET A 532 -3.75 -0.78 21.41
CA MET A 532 -4.37 -0.51 22.72
C MET A 532 -5.86 -0.24 22.61
N ALA A 533 -6.30 0.50 21.58
CA ALA A 533 -7.71 0.73 21.31
C ALA A 533 -8.46 -0.59 21.04
N ALA A 534 -7.87 -1.51 20.29
CA ALA A 534 -8.42 -2.85 20.08
C ALA A 534 -8.59 -3.58 21.42
N VAL A 535 -7.57 -3.61 22.27
CA VAL A 535 -7.65 -4.27 23.59
C VAL A 535 -8.80 -3.67 24.44
N THR A 536 -8.95 -2.34 24.46
CA THR A 536 -10.06 -1.66 25.14
C THR A 536 -11.42 -2.02 24.55
N GLY A 537 -11.54 -2.16 23.23
CA GLY A 537 -12.77 -2.62 22.58
C GLY A 537 -13.17 -4.04 23.04
N PHE A 538 -12.22 -4.95 23.17
CA PHE A 538 -12.47 -6.28 23.71
C PHE A 538 -12.83 -6.25 25.22
N THR A 539 -12.27 -5.30 25.98
CA THR A 539 -12.68 -5.05 27.37
C THR A 539 -14.16 -4.72 27.41
N ALA A 540 -14.55 -3.68 26.69
CA ALA A 540 -15.92 -3.21 26.53
C ALA A 540 -16.91 -4.31 26.13
N SER A 541 -16.62 -5.04 25.04
CA SER A 541 -17.46 -6.13 24.53
C SER A 541 -17.67 -7.23 25.57
N SER A 542 -16.62 -7.61 26.30
CA SER A 542 -16.73 -8.65 27.32
C SER A 542 -17.62 -8.27 28.50
N ARG A 543 -17.65 -6.97 28.89
CA ARG A 543 -18.55 -6.45 29.93
C ARG A 543 -19.99 -6.37 29.43
N LEU A 544 -20.18 -6.03 28.17
CA LEU A 544 -21.52 -6.03 27.56
C LEU A 544 -22.13 -7.44 27.61
N PHE A 545 -21.38 -8.48 27.24
CA PHE A 545 -21.87 -9.86 27.37
C PHE A 545 -22.17 -10.27 28.81
N TYR A 546 -21.36 -9.81 29.78
CA TYR A 546 -21.62 -10.03 31.20
C TYR A 546 -22.94 -9.37 31.64
N ALA A 547 -23.13 -8.09 31.29
CA ALA A 547 -24.34 -7.34 31.61
C ALA A 547 -25.60 -7.95 30.96
N LEU A 548 -25.52 -8.37 29.68
CA LEU A 548 -26.60 -9.07 29.00
C LEU A 548 -26.92 -10.43 29.66
N GLY A 549 -25.89 -11.17 30.10
CA GLY A 549 -26.08 -12.40 30.88
C GLY A 549 -26.79 -12.14 32.21
N ARG A 550 -26.36 -11.11 32.96
CA ARG A 550 -26.99 -10.67 34.20
C ARG A 550 -28.46 -10.29 34.00
N ASP A 551 -28.76 -9.57 32.93
CA ASP A 551 -30.09 -9.06 32.61
C ASP A 551 -30.98 -10.10 31.91
N ASN A 552 -30.57 -11.38 31.86
CA ASN A 552 -31.26 -12.48 31.18
C ASN A 552 -31.52 -12.26 29.68
N ALA A 553 -30.76 -11.37 29.04
CA ALA A 553 -30.89 -11.00 27.63
C ALA A 553 -29.95 -11.80 26.70
N PHE A 554 -29.19 -12.78 27.24
CA PHE A 554 -28.25 -13.60 26.46
C PHE A 554 -28.38 -15.10 26.77
N PRO A 555 -28.28 -15.98 25.75
CA PRO A 555 -28.28 -17.42 25.97
C PRO A 555 -27.10 -17.86 26.84
N MET A 556 -27.26 -18.98 27.56
CA MET A 556 -26.23 -19.51 28.47
C MET A 556 -25.77 -18.49 29.54
N LYS A 557 -26.71 -17.70 30.10
CA LYS A 557 -26.46 -16.64 31.09
C LYS A 557 -25.48 -17.03 32.20
N GLU A 558 -25.59 -18.24 32.73
CA GLU A 558 -24.72 -18.74 33.81
C GLU A 558 -23.25 -18.80 33.41
N ARG A 559 -22.95 -19.04 32.13
CA ARG A 559 -21.56 -19.04 31.63
C ARG A 559 -21.03 -17.62 31.47
N PHE A 560 -21.85 -16.70 30.94
CA PHE A 560 -21.43 -15.31 30.71
C PHE A 560 -21.34 -14.49 32.00
N MET A 561 -22.06 -14.88 33.06
CA MET A 561 -21.91 -14.29 34.39
C MET A 561 -20.73 -14.86 35.20
N ARG A 562 -20.08 -15.95 34.75
CA ARG A 562 -18.92 -16.50 35.47
C ARG A 562 -17.68 -15.64 35.23
N LEU A 563 -17.13 -15.14 36.33
CA LEU A 563 -15.86 -14.43 36.36
C LEU A 563 -14.71 -15.41 36.63
N ASN A 564 -13.55 -15.18 36.01
CA ASN A 564 -12.34 -15.96 36.29
C ASN A 564 -11.66 -15.52 37.60
N ARG A 565 -10.54 -16.17 37.97
CA ARG A 565 -9.73 -15.83 39.17
C ARG A 565 -9.29 -14.36 39.25
N PHE A 566 -9.32 -13.66 38.11
CA PHE A 566 -8.91 -12.27 37.99
C PHE A 566 -10.09 -11.31 37.75
N GLN A 567 -11.32 -11.73 38.03
CA GLN A 567 -12.55 -10.94 37.89
C GLN A 567 -12.89 -10.52 36.45
N ALA A 568 -12.40 -11.24 35.44
CA ALA A 568 -12.76 -10.99 34.04
C ALA A 568 -13.85 -11.97 33.55
N PRO A 569 -14.85 -11.51 32.76
CA PRO A 569 -15.87 -12.37 32.16
C PRO A 569 -15.30 -13.21 31.02
N TYR A 570 -14.69 -14.35 31.38
CA TYR A 570 -13.88 -15.19 30.49
C TYR A 570 -14.60 -15.59 29.19
N TRP A 571 -15.84 -16.05 29.29
CA TRP A 571 -16.63 -16.46 28.13
C TRP A 571 -16.97 -15.28 27.21
N GLY A 572 -17.22 -14.10 27.77
CA GLY A 572 -17.45 -12.87 26.99
C GLY A 572 -16.21 -12.44 26.20
N VAL A 573 -15.02 -12.55 26.81
CA VAL A 573 -13.75 -12.24 26.15
C VAL A 573 -13.51 -13.16 24.94
N TRP A 574 -13.54 -14.48 25.15
CA TRP A 574 -13.19 -15.42 24.08
C TRP A 574 -14.27 -15.56 23.01
N LEU A 575 -15.55 -15.33 23.34
CA LEU A 575 -16.59 -15.19 22.31
C LEU A 575 -16.31 -13.98 21.42
N SER A 576 -15.95 -12.84 22.01
CA SER A 576 -15.59 -11.64 21.25
C SER A 576 -14.41 -11.91 20.30
N VAL A 577 -13.37 -12.62 20.78
CA VAL A 577 -12.20 -13.00 19.96
C VAL A 577 -12.63 -13.90 18.80
N LEU A 578 -13.45 -14.92 19.07
CA LEU A 578 -13.93 -15.84 18.05
C LEU A 578 -14.72 -15.10 16.96
N VAL A 579 -15.68 -14.26 17.36
CA VAL A 579 -16.49 -13.46 16.43
C VAL A 579 -15.60 -12.51 15.63
N GLY A 580 -14.66 -11.83 16.27
CA GLY A 580 -13.70 -10.96 15.60
C GLY A 580 -12.85 -11.70 14.56
N CYS A 581 -12.35 -12.90 14.88
CA CYS A 581 -11.60 -13.72 13.94
C CYS A 581 -12.46 -14.20 12.75
N VAL A 582 -13.71 -14.58 12.99
CA VAL A 582 -14.66 -14.97 11.94
C VAL A 582 -14.97 -13.79 11.01
N ILE A 583 -15.20 -12.60 11.55
CA ILE A 583 -15.41 -11.39 10.75
C ILE A 583 -14.17 -11.08 9.90
N SER A 584 -12.96 -11.22 10.45
CA SER A 584 -11.72 -11.03 9.70
C SER A 584 -11.54 -12.03 8.54
N CYS A 585 -12.19 -13.19 8.56
CA CYS A 585 -12.21 -14.12 7.42
C CYS A 585 -12.94 -13.53 6.21
N ALA A 586 -13.96 -12.68 6.42
CA ALA A 586 -14.71 -12.06 5.33
C ALA A 586 -13.78 -11.26 4.40
N TYR A 587 -12.69 -10.70 4.93
CA TYR A 587 -11.67 -9.99 4.15
C TYR A 587 -10.94 -10.89 3.15
N ILE A 588 -10.73 -12.17 3.46
CA ILE A 588 -10.12 -13.13 2.54
C ILE A 588 -11.01 -13.29 1.31
N GLY A 589 -12.32 -13.47 1.52
CA GLY A 589 -13.29 -13.69 0.46
C GLY A 589 -13.56 -12.44 -0.36
N SER A 590 -13.87 -11.30 0.28
CA SER A 590 -14.20 -10.06 -0.41
C SER A 590 -13.95 -8.82 0.46
N VAL A 591 -13.13 -7.89 -0.07
CA VAL A 591 -12.93 -6.57 0.53
C VAL A 591 -14.23 -5.76 0.54
N VAL A 592 -15.08 -5.93 -0.47
CA VAL A 592 -16.39 -5.28 -0.55
C VAL A 592 -17.30 -5.76 0.59
N ALA A 593 -17.33 -7.07 0.83
CA ALA A 593 -18.12 -7.64 1.93
C ALA A 593 -17.59 -7.19 3.30
N PHE A 594 -16.26 -7.17 3.47
CA PHE A 594 -15.64 -6.70 4.71
C PHE A 594 -15.94 -5.21 4.98
N ASN A 595 -15.83 -4.35 3.98
CA ASN A 595 -16.18 -2.93 4.10
C ASN A 595 -17.68 -2.75 4.43
N ALA A 596 -18.56 -3.55 3.83
CA ALA A 596 -19.98 -3.52 4.16
C ALA A 596 -20.24 -3.91 5.62
N ILE A 597 -19.51 -4.89 6.18
CA ILE A 597 -19.60 -5.24 7.61
C ILE A 597 -19.16 -4.07 8.48
N LEU A 598 -18.03 -3.42 8.16
CA LEU A 598 -17.54 -2.25 8.91
C LEU A 598 -18.54 -1.09 8.88
N SER A 599 -19.08 -0.75 7.71
CA SER A 599 -20.10 0.30 7.59
C SER A 599 -21.40 -0.07 8.32
N SER A 600 -21.77 -1.35 8.34
CA SER A 600 -22.96 -1.82 9.09
C SER A 600 -22.76 -1.74 10.60
N ALA A 601 -21.54 -2.00 11.09
CA ALA A 601 -21.22 -1.85 12.51
C ALA A 601 -21.39 -0.41 12.98
N ALA A 602 -20.90 0.56 12.21
CA ALA A 602 -21.09 1.99 12.46
C ALA A 602 -22.57 2.37 12.57
N ILE A 603 -23.39 1.93 11.61
CA ILE A 603 -24.84 2.19 11.61
C ILE A 603 -25.52 1.49 12.78
N ALA A 604 -25.17 0.24 13.09
CA ALA A 604 -25.76 -0.51 14.19
C ALA A 604 -25.52 0.18 15.54
N VAL A 605 -24.31 0.71 15.75
CA VAL A 605 -23.98 1.52 16.93
C VAL A 605 -24.86 2.77 16.97
N MET A 606 -25.00 3.51 15.86
CA MET A 606 -25.85 4.71 15.81
C MET A 606 -27.34 4.41 16.04
N LEU A 607 -27.85 3.30 15.51
CA LEU A 607 -29.22 2.84 15.74
C LEU A 607 -29.45 2.47 17.21
N SER A 608 -28.46 1.86 17.87
CA SER A 608 -28.56 1.53 19.29
C SER A 608 -28.70 2.76 20.19
N TYR A 609 -28.09 3.90 19.83
CA TYR A 609 -28.30 5.18 20.52
C TYR A 609 -29.61 5.85 20.14
N LEU A 610 -30.02 5.70 18.89
CA LEU A 610 -31.22 6.32 18.38
C LEU A 610 -32.44 5.90 19.19
N GLN A 611 -32.50 4.65 19.66
CA GLN A 611 -33.60 4.13 20.46
C GLN A 611 -33.84 4.89 21.80
N PRO A 612 -32.89 4.97 22.76
CA PRO A 612 -33.12 5.72 23.99
C PRO A 612 -33.31 7.23 23.72
N ILE A 613 -32.68 7.79 22.69
CA ILE A 613 -32.88 9.19 22.29
C ILE A 613 -34.32 9.42 21.79
N LEU A 614 -34.84 8.54 20.93
CA LEU A 614 -36.22 8.56 20.45
C LEU A 614 -37.22 8.56 21.60
N ILE A 615 -37.02 7.65 22.56
CA ILE A 615 -37.84 7.54 23.76
C ILE A 615 -37.82 8.86 24.54
N ARG A 616 -36.64 9.46 24.71
CA ARG A 616 -36.47 10.75 25.39
C ARG A 616 -37.09 11.94 24.67
N VAL A 617 -37.15 11.93 23.35
CA VAL A 617 -37.72 13.02 22.52
C VAL A 617 -39.25 12.96 22.51
N PHE A 618 -39.82 11.78 22.28
CA PHE A 618 -41.25 11.59 22.04
C PHE A 618 -42.04 11.24 23.31
N TRP A 619 -41.40 10.66 24.33
CA TRP A 619 -41.99 10.38 25.64
C TRP A 619 -41.18 10.98 26.81
N PRO A 620 -40.94 12.31 26.82
CA PRO A 620 -40.07 12.95 27.81
C PRO A 620 -40.61 12.85 29.25
N SER A 621 -41.93 12.81 29.43
CA SER A 621 -42.59 12.75 30.75
C SER A 621 -42.59 11.37 31.39
N THR A 622 -42.47 10.30 30.59
CA THR A 622 -42.60 8.90 31.03
C THR A 622 -41.27 8.15 31.02
N SER A 623 -40.28 8.64 30.27
CA SER A 623 -39.00 7.96 30.06
C SER A 623 -38.16 7.87 31.34
N LEU A 624 -37.79 8.99 31.96
CA LEU A 624 -37.12 8.97 33.28
C LEU A 624 -37.95 9.68 34.35
N PRO A 625 -38.69 8.93 35.19
CA PRO A 625 -39.41 9.47 36.34
C PRO A 625 -38.50 10.06 37.40
N GLU A 626 -37.30 9.50 37.57
CA GLU A 626 -36.30 9.94 38.55
C GLU A 626 -35.05 10.48 37.84
N LEU A 627 -34.61 11.66 38.24
CA LEU A 627 -33.41 12.29 37.69
C LEU A 627 -32.17 11.80 38.46
N GLY A 628 -31.18 11.30 37.72
CA GLY A 628 -29.86 11.01 38.27
C GLY A 628 -29.09 12.29 38.66
N PRO A 629 -27.99 12.16 39.43
CA PRO A 629 -27.20 13.30 39.90
C PRO A 629 -26.55 14.11 38.78
N PHE A 630 -26.39 13.54 37.59
CA PHE A 630 -26.02 14.25 36.37
C PHE A 630 -27.24 14.44 35.46
N HIS A 631 -27.64 15.70 35.23
CA HIS A 631 -28.77 16.02 34.35
C HIS A 631 -28.56 17.35 33.58
N LEU A 632 -29.03 17.41 32.34
CA LEU A 632 -28.97 18.63 31.50
C LEU A 632 -30.12 19.62 31.79
N GLY A 633 -31.05 19.26 32.68
CA GLY A 633 -32.20 20.10 33.04
C GLY A 633 -33.00 20.50 31.79
N ARG A 634 -33.28 21.81 31.67
CA ARG A 634 -34.06 22.39 30.56
C ARG A 634 -33.47 22.16 29.16
N TRP A 635 -32.16 21.89 29.07
CA TRP A 635 -31.50 21.62 27.79
C TRP A 635 -31.67 20.17 27.32
N SER A 636 -32.19 19.27 28.18
CA SER A 636 -32.29 17.84 27.85
C SER A 636 -33.10 17.58 26.59
N TRP A 637 -34.28 18.20 26.43
CA TRP A 637 -35.11 17.96 25.26
C TRP A 637 -34.45 18.49 23.97
N ALA A 638 -33.91 19.71 23.99
CA ALA A 638 -33.26 20.31 22.82
C ALA A 638 -32.03 19.51 22.37
N VAL A 639 -31.21 19.05 23.31
CA VAL A 639 -30.04 18.20 23.02
C VAL A 639 -30.49 16.84 22.46
N ASN A 640 -31.48 16.18 23.07
CA ASN A 640 -31.99 14.91 22.57
C ASN A 640 -32.61 15.04 21.17
N PHE A 641 -33.35 16.12 20.89
CA PHE A 641 -33.93 16.35 19.57
C PHE A 641 -32.86 16.62 18.50
N ALA A 642 -31.82 17.39 18.84
CA ALA A 642 -30.67 17.59 17.95
C ALA A 642 -29.92 16.28 17.68
N SER A 643 -29.68 15.48 18.73
CA SER A 643 -29.05 14.15 18.60
C SER A 643 -29.90 13.21 17.74
N PHE A 644 -31.22 13.21 17.91
CA PHE A 644 -32.15 12.43 17.08
C PHE A 644 -31.99 12.77 15.59
N LEU A 645 -32.09 14.06 15.23
CA LEU A 645 -31.96 14.50 13.84
C LEU A 645 -30.57 14.16 13.27
N PHE A 646 -29.52 14.36 14.06
CA PHE A 646 -28.15 14.05 13.64
C PHE A 646 -27.94 12.55 13.42
N SER A 647 -28.39 11.71 14.33
CA SER A 647 -28.30 10.25 14.20
C SER A 647 -29.05 9.73 12.98
N VAL A 648 -30.27 10.21 12.71
CA VAL A 648 -31.03 9.85 11.50
C VAL A 648 -30.28 10.29 10.23
N PHE A 649 -29.81 11.54 10.21
CA PHE A 649 -29.05 12.09 9.09
C PHE A 649 -27.80 11.26 8.77
N ILE A 650 -27.03 10.90 9.79
CA ILE A 650 -25.81 10.11 9.67
C ILE A 650 -26.10 8.67 9.22
N CYS A 651 -27.13 8.01 9.76
CA CYS A 651 -27.52 6.67 9.31
C CYS A 651 -27.84 6.65 7.81
N VAL A 652 -28.55 7.67 7.29
CA VAL A 652 -28.80 7.81 5.85
C VAL A 652 -27.49 8.01 5.09
N LEU A 653 -26.62 8.90 5.58
CA LEU A 653 -25.37 9.23 4.91
C LEU A 653 -24.41 8.02 4.81
N PHE A 654 -24.35 7.16 5.83
CA PHE A 654 -23.55 5.93 5.82
C PHE A 654 -24.06 4.85 4.85
N ILE A 655 -25.30 4.96 4.34
CA ILE A 655 -25.84 4.04 3.32
C ILE A 655 -25.49 4.53 1.91
N LEU A 656 -25.20 5.82 1.73
CA LEU A 656 -24.94 6.40 0.43
C LEU A 656 -23.55 6.01 -0.11
N PRO A 657 -23.41 5.85 -1.45
CA PRO A 657 -22.14 5.55 -2.09
C PRO A 657 -21.16 6.74 -2.02
N THR A 658 -19.90 6.45 -1.75
CA THR A 658 -18.84 7.47 -1.55
C THR A 658 -18.09 7.85 -2.83
N SER A 659 -18.32 7.14 -3.94
CA SER A 659 -17.69 7.41 -5.24
C SER A 659 -18.66 7.21 -6.41
N TYR A 660 -18.38 7.87 -7.52
CA TYR A 660 -19.14 7.83 -8.77
C TYR A 660 -18.19 7.63 -9.98
N PRO A 661 -18.57 6.84 -11.00
CA PRO A 661 -19.83 6.10 -11.15
C PRO A 661 -19.97 4.92 -10.18
N VAL A 662 -21.20 4.70 -9.69
CA VAL A 662 -21.51 3.61 -8.77
C VAL A 662 -21.58 2.29 -9.54
N ASN A 663 -20.90 1.27 -9.04
CA ASN A 663 -20.85 -0.09 -9.57
C ASN A 663 -20.87 -1.11 -8.41
N ALA A 664 -20.85 -2.40 -8.73
CA ALA A 664 -20.95 -3.47 -7.74
C ALA A 664 -19.77 -3.55 -6.75
N LEU A 665 -18.65 -2.89 -7.04
CA LEU A 665 -17.45 -2.90 -6.18
C LEU A 665 -17.40 -1.72 -5.21
N ASN A 666 -18.03 -0.58 -5.53
CA ASN A 666 -18.03 0.62 -4.69
C ASN A 666 -19.41 0.99 -4.10
N MET A 667 -20.47 0.26 -4.45
CA MET A 667 -21.77 0.39 -3.80
C MET A 667 -21.67 0.01 -2.32
N ASN A 668 -22.37 0.74 -1.46
CA ASN A 668 -22.42 0.44 -0.04
C ASN A 668 -23.53 -0.57 0.25
N TYR A 669 -23.15 -1.79 0.62
CA TYR A 669 -24.07 -2.89 0.91
C TYR A 669 -24.53 -2.96 2.38
N ALA A 670 -24.29 -1.92 3.19
CA ALA A 670 -24.63 -1.93 4.60
C ALA A 670 -26.12 -2.18 4.87
N ILE A 671 -27.02 -1.64 4.04
CA ILE A 671 -28.46 -1.86 4.18
C ILE A 671 -28.85 -3.35 4.07
N VAL A 672 -28.15 -4.11 3.24
CA VAL A 672 -28.38 -5.55 3.05
C VAL A 672 -27.93 -6.32 4.29
N ALA A 673 -26.76 -5.97 4.84
CA ALA A 673 -26.23 -6.59 6.04
C ALA A 673 -27.12 -6.30 7.27
N ILE A 674 -27.54 -5.04 7.46
CA ILE A 674 -28.45 -4.64 8.55
C ILE A 674 -29.81 -5.33 8.38
N GLY A 675 -30.40 -5.28 7.19
CA GLY A 675 -31.66 -5.96 6.90
C GLY A 675 -31.57 -7.47 7.16
N GLY A 676 -30.45 -8.11 6.78
CA GLY A 676 -30.19 -9.51 7.08
C GLY A 676 -30.15 -9.82 8.58
N VAL A 677 -29.50 -8.98 9.38
CA VAL A 677 -29.47 -9.14 10.86
C VAL A 677 -30.87 -9.01 11.45
N ILE A 678 -31.65 -8.01 11.04
CA ILE A 678 -33.03 -7.80 11.50
C ILE A 678 -33.91 -9.01 11.16
N ILE A 679 -33.76 -9.58 9.97
CA ILE A 679 -34.54 -10.75 9.52
C ILE A 679 -34.12 -12.03 10.26
N LEU A 680 -32.83 -12.21 10.56
CA LEU A 680 -32.31 -13.40 11.24
C LEU A 680 -32.59 -13.41 12.75
N PHE A 681 -32.74 -12.24 13.35
CA PHE A 681 -33.06 -12.07 14.78
C PHE A 681 -34.39 -11.32 14.98
N PRO A 682 -35.53 -11.85 14.50
CA PRO A 682 -36.81 -11.26 14.80
C PRO A 682 -37.05 -11.36 16.31
N SER A 683 -37.57 -10.28 16.91
CA SER A 683 -37.86 -10.12 18.34
C SER A 683 -38.65 -11.27 18.98
N ARG A 684 -39.25 -12.16 18.19
CA ARG A 684 -39.98 -13.37 18.62
C ARG A 684 -39.12 -14.54 19.10
N HIS A 685 -37.78 -14.47 19.09
CA HIS A 685 -36.91 -15.55 19.59
C HIS A 685 -36.27 -15.30 20.97
N LEU A 686 -36.61 -14.19 21.65
CA LEU A 686 -36.30 -14.01 23.06
C LEU A 686 -37.39 -14.69 23.93
N PRO A 687 -37.01 -15.56 24.90
CA PRO A 687 -37.99 -16.27 25.72
C PRO A 687 -38.84 -15.28 26.53
N SER A 688 -40.15 -15.37 26.30
CA SER A 688 -41.18 -14.72 27.10
C SER A 688 -40.96 -15.01 28.58
N THR A 689 -40.40 -14.04 29.31
CA THR A 689 -40.42 -14.04 30.76
C THR A 689 -41.09 -12.76 31.21
N SER A 690 -42.34 -12.94 31.60
CA SER A 690 -43.19 -11.99 32.28
C SER A 690 -42.52 -11.56 33.58
N ASN A 691 -41.94 -10.36 33.62
CA ASN A 691 -41.89 -9.52 34.81
C ASN A 691 -41.47 -8.12 34.39
N LYS A 692 -42.33 -7.14 34.73
CA LYS A 692 -42.19 -5.69 34.63
C LYS A 692 -40.77 -5.21 34.28
N TRP A 693 -40.47 -5.25 32.99
CA TRP A 693 -39.29 -4.61 32.43
C TRP A 693 -39.52 -3.10 32.51
N ASN A 694 -38.56 -2.35 33.05
CA ASN A 694 -38.48 -0.94 32.74
C ASN A 694 -38.46 -0.83 31.22
N GLN A 695 -39.52 -0.23 30.66
CA GLN A 695 -39.81 -0.11 29.23
C GLN A 695 -38.72 0.61 28.41
N GLU A 696 -37.58 0.97 29.01
CA GLU A 696 -36.50 1.72 28.35
C GLU A 696 -35.48 0.88 27.58
N LYS A 697 -35.46 -0.45 27.73
CA LYS A 697 -34.42 -1.30 27.11
C LYS A 697 -34.92 -2.39 26.15
N LEU A 698 -36.23 -2.49 25.89
CA LEU A 698 -36.82 -3.59 25.10
C LEU A 698 -37.70 -3.13 23.94
N ILE A 699 -37.71 -1.84 23.60
CA ILE A 699 -38.37 -1.30 22.39
C ILE A 699 -37.41 -1.46 21.20
N ASP A 700 -36.91 -2.67 20.94
CA ASP A 700 -35.80 -2.91 20.01
C ASP A 700 -36.27 -3.30 18.60
N LEU A 701 -37.54 -3.66 18.40
CA LEU A 701 -38.06 -4.07 17.07
C LEU A 701 -39.53 -3.72 16.80
N ASP A 702 -40.35 -3.49 17.82
CA ASP A 702 -41.79 -3.26 17.63
C ASP A 702 -42.10 -1.93 16.91
N LEU A 703 -41.31 -0.87 17.15
CA LEU A 703 -41.50 0.43 16.48
C LEU A 703 -41.10 0.44 14.99
N LEU A 704 -40.19 -0.44 14.57
CA LEU A 704 -39.86 -0.62 13.15
C LEU A 704 -40.95 -1.39 12.41
N CYS A 705 -41.64 -2.31 13.10
CA CYS A 705 -42.81 -2.99 12.55
C CYS A 705 -44.03 -2.05 12.49
N GLU A 706 -44.28 -1.22 13.51
CA GLU A 706 -45.38 -0.24 13.49
C GLU A 706 -45.17 0.84 12.40
N ALA A 707 -43.93 1.26 12.13
CA ALA A 707 -43.66 2.17 11.00
C ALA A 707 -43.92 1.53 9.62
N TYR A 708 -43.88 0.20 9.53
CA TYR A 708 -44.25 -0.56 8.33
C TYR A 708 -45.77 -0.80 8.25
N ASP A 709 -46.44 -1.02 9.40
CA ASP A 709 -47.88 -1.27 9.50
C ASP A 709 -48.76 0.00 9.39
N VAL A 710 -48.23 1.19 9.70
CA VAL A 710 -48.96 2.47 9.51
C VAL A 710 -49.16 2.82 8.02
N SER A 711 -48.53 2.08 7.09
CA SER A 711 -48.87 2.14 5.65
C SER A 711 -50.08 1.28 5.26
N ASN A 712 -50.57 0.40 6.15
CA ASN A 712 -51.55 -0.64 5.85
C ASN A 712 -52.58 -0.85 6.97
N THR A 713 -53.17 0.19 7.57
CA THR A 713 -54.53 0.06 8.15
C THR A 713 -55.13 1.42 8.51
N VAL A 714 -56.03 1.90 7.64
CA VAL A 714 -57.08 2.85 8.02
C VAL A 714 -58.19 2.04 8.70
N GLY A 715 -58.48 2.29 9.98
CA GLY A 715 -59.59 1.63 10.68
C GLY A 715 -59.78 2.09 12.12
N PHE A 716 -60.80 2.93 12.35
CA PHE A 716 -61.29 3.42 13.63
C PHE A 716 -61.81 2.32 14.58
N ALA A 717 -61.61 2.49 15.91
CA ALA A 717 -62.56 2.24 17.03
C ALA A 717 -61.83 2.47 18.39
N THR A 718 -62.07 3.54 19.16
CA THR A 718 -63.09 3.77 20.22
C THR A 718 -63.20 2.73 21.35
N GLY A 719 -62.89 3.14 22.59
CA GLY A 719 -63.56 2.63 23.83
C GLY A 719 -62.67 2.24 25.02
N PRO A 720 -63.13 2.34 26.29
CA PRO A 720 -62.33 2.90 27.39
C PRO A 720 -62.18 2.02 28.67
N GLU A 721 -61.50 2.59 29.68
CA GLU A 721 -61.47 2.27 31.14
C GLU A 721 -60.66 1.07 31.66
N TYR A 722 -59.68 1.32 32.56
CA TYR A 722 -59.81 0.99 33.99
C TYR A 722 -58.69 1.57 34.89
N SER A 723 -59.07 1.72 36.15
CA SER A 723 -58.56 2.59 37.21
C SER A 723 -57.52 1.98 38.18
N SER A 724 -56.66 2.85 38.74
CA SER A 724 -56.21 2.96 40.15
C SER A 724 -55.78 1.72 40.97
N ARG A 725 -54.52 1.67 41.43
CA ARG A 725 -54.09 1.93 42.84
C ARG A 725 -52.57 1.69 43.05
N PRO A 726 -51.94 2.36 44.05
CA PRO A 726 -50.50 2.38 44.32
C PRO A 726 -50.09 1.31 45.35
N ASP A 727 -48.82 0.88 45.32
CA ASP A 727 -47.98 0.48 46.48
C ASP A 727 -46.83 -0.44 46.04
N CYS A 728 -45.61 -0.02 46.40
CA CYS A 728 -44.33 -0.75 46.52
C CYS A 728 -43.15 0.05 45.93
N ALA A 729 -42.87 1.20 46.55
CA ALA A 729 -41.53 1.76 46.59
C ALA A 729 -41.06 1.68 48.04
N LEU A 730 -39.76 1.47 48.25
CA LEU A 730 -39.06 1.32 49.54
C LEU A 730 -39.08 -0.11 50.11
N THR A 731 -38.04 -0.90 49.80
CA THR A 731 -37.49 -2.00 50.66
C THR A 731 -36.26 -2.71 50.03
N GLY A 732 -35.77 -2.29 48.86
CA GLY A 732 -34.66 -2.95 48.17
C GLY A 732 -33.25 -2.63 48.70
N MET A 733 -33.01 -1.44 49.27
CA MET A 733 -31.66 -1.02 49.69
C MET A 733 -31.25 -1.54 51.08
N GLU A 734 -32.17 -1.85 52.00
CA GLU A 734 -31.82 -2.34 53.34
C GLU A 734 -31.52 -3.85 53.39
N ARG A 735 -32.03 -4.65 52.43
CA ARG A 735 -31.76 -6.11 52.40
C ARG A 735 -30.35 -6.48 51.93
N VAL A 736 -29.72 -5.64 51.09
CA VAL A 736 -28.39 -5.92 50.55
C VAL A 736 -27.29 -5.61 51.58
N GLU A 737 -27.50 -4.63 52.46
CA GLU A 737 -26.57 -4.39 53.57
C GLU A 737 -26.71 -5.45 54.67
N GLN A 738 -27.93 -5.90 55.03
CA GLN A 738 -28.09 -6.96 56.04
C GLN A 738 -27.51 -8.33 55.62
N GLN A 739 -27.55 -8.70 54.34
CA GLN A 739 -26.91 -9.94 53.85
C GLN A 739 -25.38 -9.86 53.84
N ARG A 740 -24.79 -8.66 53.78
CA ARG A 740 -23.33 -8.47 53.82
C ARG A 740 -22.75 -8.65 55.23
N TRP A 741 -23.54 -8.35 56.28
CA TRP A 741 -23.14 -8.56 57.67
C TRP A 741 -23.32 -10.00 58.16
N HIS A 742 -24.33 -10.73 57.68
CA HIS A 742 -24.54 -12.13 58.08
C HIS A 742 -23.51 -13.12 57.49
N LEU A 743 -22.99 -12.87 56.29
CA LEU A 743 -21.98 -13.74 55.66
C LEU A 743 -20.55 -13.49 56.18
N GLN A 744 -20.27 -12.35 56.84
CA GLN A 744 -18.98 -12.08 57.48
C GLN A 744 -18.91 -12.60 58.92
N SER A 745 -20.04 -12.77 59.62
CA SER A 745 -20.06 -13.36 60.97
C SER A 745 -19.96 -14.88 60.97
N GLU A 746 -20.53 -15.58 59.99
CA GLU A 746 -20.46 -17.06 59.90
C GLU A 746 -19.08 -17.60 59.49
N SER A 747 -18.20 -16.76 58.91
CA SER A 747 -16.82 -17.15 58.59
C SER A 747 -15.81 -16.97 59.73
N ALA A 748 -16.22 -16.32 60.84
CA ALA A 748 -15.34 -16.08 62.01
C ALA A 748 -15.53 -17.12 63.13
N ASP A 749 -16.68 -17.79 63.20
CA ASP A 749 -17.01 -18.79 64.25
C ASP A 749 -16.70 -20.25 63.85
N LEU A 750 -16.14 -20.50 62.66
CA LEU A 750 -15.74 -21.84 62.18
C LEU A 750 -14.22 -22.09 62.18
N MET A 751 -13.41 -21.17 62.74
CA MET A 751 -11.96 -21.34 62.94
C MET A 751 -11.55 -21.32 64.43
N GLY A 752 -12.32 -22.00 65.27
CA GLY A 752 -12.05 -22.11 66.69
C GLY A 752 -12.53 -23.41 67.27
N ASP A 753 -12.13 -24.56 66.70
CA ASP A 753 -11.91 -25.80 67.44
C ASP A 753 -11.40 -26.90 66.49
N HIS A 754 -10.34 -27.59 66.94
CA HIS A 754 -9.59 -28.71 66.35
C HIS A 754 -8.14 -28.41 65.95
N ILE A 755 -7.33 -28.20 66.98
CA ILE A 755 -5.91 -28.62 67.01
C ILE A 755 -5.90 -30.15 67.13
N VAL A 756 -4.95 -30.83 66.47
CA VAL A 756 -4.01 -31.83 67.04
C VAL A 756 -3.57 -32.89 65.99
N LEU A 757 -2.23 -32.97 65.83
CA LEU A 757 -1.35 -34.08 65.41
C LEU A 757 -0.78 -34.16 63.96
N LEU A 758 0.55 -33.89 63.94
CA LEU A 758 1.66 -34.64 63.30
C LEU A 758 2.32 -34.07 62.03
N GLN A 759 3.44 -33.38 62.29
CA GLN A 759 4.79 -33.53 61.72
C GLN A 759 4.95 -33.97 60.24
N ALA A 760 5.66 -33.12 59.49
CA ALA A 760 6.37 -33.45 58.25
C ALA A 760 7.42 -34.57 58.45
N PRO A 761 7.89 -35.23 57.36
CA PRO A 761 9.10 -34.70 56.73
C PRO A 761 9.23 -34.87 55.19
N ASP A 762 10.09 -34.01 54.64
CA ASP A 762 11.04 -34.19 53.53
C ASP A 762 10.59 -34.49 52.08
N GLY A 763 10.95 -33.53 51.21
CA GLY A 763 11.89 -33.76 50.09
C GLY A 763 11.39 -34.48 48.82
N LEU A 764 11.01 -33.69 47.80
CA LEU A 764 11.58 -33.67 46.43
C LEU A 764 10.87 -32.65 45.54
#